data_AF-A0A8P4KDN1-F1
#
_entry.id   AF-A0A8P4KDN1-F1
#
_cell.length_a   1.000
_cell.length_b   1.000
_cell.length_c   1.000
_cell.angle_alpha   90.00
_cell.angle_beta   90.00
_cell.angle_gamma   90.00
#
_symmetry.space_group_name_H-M   'P 1'
#
loop_
_entity.id
_entity.type
_entity.pdbx_description
1 polymer ?
#
loop_
_entity_poly.entity_id
_entity_poly.type
_entity_poly.pdbx_seq_one_letter_code
_entity_poly.pdbx_strand_id
1 'polypeptide(L)'
;MPERVNNFQGQSFHKLRRACLHRGALFKDPLFPAAAQSLFYKREPPPGLSWKRPRERRQAVKAEPSGSGWRVLLMDRSIDEICKDPRLFVDGISTRDLHQGSLGNCWMVAAISCLASEPSLWKKVIPDHVEQEWNPKHPDLYAGIFHFRFWRLGRWVDVVVDDRLPVSGDGVLLFCRSATPREFWSALLEKAYAKLNGCYEALEGGNTTEALIDFTGGVSEPLSLDREALSLHSNQRRAFFQTLAKAHECKALITCSIRPAEGETVESVLDCGLVRGHAYGITAVRKVRLGEKLLQTDGMTRLLMVRMRNPWGTTDWTGAWSQGSQQWQQMSRAEREKMGLIVRDVGEFWMDFEDFCHYFTDVVVCRLVERALLWPWSHWREVRLYGEWTPAPTSPGTPPPTVLHSNHALSLGRNNSKPGGTKQRGNRKEARLGESQEKGGKARRCERDKAVKKTTKEDDGEEAGEWEAQMDKRSRCGGCINHRDTFLHNPQFMFELRGKEEEVLICLQQEDRRILRKDGGGENLPIGFEVLKVEVNRSSRVQCVVEQAASSVYMDSRSVTLRGTLTPGRYVVLPTTFLPGATGRFLLRLFSHSHVRLKELREDLPSPALFQCFLPQPTVVTTVHLRRASGLSPPKQTAPDVYAVLRCENDTVRTRVFKEDANPEFNLRTIFYRRYPNTHISIEV
;
A
#
# COMPACT_ATOMS: atom_id res chain seq x y z
N MET A 1 -1.93 -7.39 -24.37
CA MET A 1 -0.57 -7.85 -24.01
C MET A 1 -0.66 -8.59 -22.68
N PRO A 2 -0.23 -9.86 -22.58
CA PRO A 2 -0.20 -10.56 -21.30
C PRO A 2 0.71 -9.82 -20.31
N GLU A 3 0.31 -9.76 -19.04
CA GLU A 3 1.11 -9.11 -18.00
C GLU A 3 2.45 -9.83 -17.84
N ARG A 4 3.56 -9.07 -17.82
CA ARG A 4 4.90 -9.65 -17.66
C ARG A 4 5.05 -10.21 -16.24
N VAL A 5 5.32 -11.51 -16.15
CA VAL A 5 5.60 -12.21 -14.89
C VAL A 5 7.11 -12.46 -14.80
N ASN A 6 7.71 -12.13 -13.66
CA ASN A 6 9.11 -12.36 -13.36
C ASN A 6 9.27 -13.60 -12.48
N ASN A 7 10.26 -14.43 -12.75
CA ASN A 7 10.58 -15.58 -11.91
C ASN A 7 11.36 -15.13 -10.67
N PHE A 8 10.89 -15.47 -9.47
CA PHE A 8 11.63 -15.23 -8.24
C PHE A 8 12.95 -16.00 -8.27
N GLN A 9 14.07 -15.28 -8.12
CA GLN A 9 15.42 -15.86 -8.10
C GLN A 9 15.70 -16.80 -9.30
N GLY A 10 15.11 -16.51 -10.47
CA GLY A 10 15.30 -17.28 -11.70
C GLY A 10 14.64 -18.66 -11.74
N GLN A 11 13.93 -19.10 -10.69
CA GLN A 11 13.26 -20.41 -10.65
C GLN A 11 12.03 -20.42 -11.56
N SER A 12 11.99 -21.34 -12.52
CA SER A 12 10.83 -21.54 -13.41
C SER A 12 10.10 -22.82 -13.04
N PHE A 13 8.82 -22.69 -12.65
CA PHE A 13 7.96 -23.82 -12.25
C PHE A 13 7.98 -24.96 -13.29
N HIS A 14 7.62 -24.69 -14.54
CA HIS A 14 7.53 -25.74 -15.57
C HIS A 14 8.89 -26.39 -15.89
N LYS A 15 10.02 -25.68 -15.78
CA LYS A 15 11.35 -26.27 -15.98
C LYS A 15 11.72 -27.20 -14.82
N LEU A 16 11.52 -26.73 -13.59
CA LEU A 16 11.83 -27.50 -12.39
C LEU A 16 10.92 -28.73 -12.25
N ARG A 17 9.62 -28.58 -12.50
CA ARG A 17 8.66 -29.68 -12.49
C ARG A 17 9.03 -30.76 -13.50
N ARG A 18 9.31 -30.40 -14.76
CA ARG A 18 9.75 -31.37 -15.78
C ARG A 18 11.04 -32.10 -15.39
N ALA A 19 12.01 -31.39 -14.83
CA ALA A 19 13.26 -32.00 -14.36
C ALA A 19 13.02 -32.99 -13.21
N CYS A 20 12.13 -32.67 -12.28
CA CYS A 20 11.77 -33.56 -11.17
C CYS A 20 11.04 -34.82 -11.66
N LEU A 21 10.06 -34.65 -12.56
CA LEU A 21 9.33 -35.76 -13.18
C LEU A 21 10.27 -36.70 -13.94
N HIS A 22 11.17 -36.16 -14.77
CA HIS A 22 12.15 -36.96 -15.52
C HIS A 22 13.09 -37.74 -14.60
N ARG A 23 13.50 -37.17 -13.46
CA ARG A 23 14.38 -37.83 -12.49
C ARG A 23 13.62 -38.80 -11.56
N GLY A 24 12.29 -38.80 -11.59
CA GLY A 24 11.49 -39.50 -10.61
C GLY A 24 11.75 -39.03 -9.17
N ALA A 25 12.06 -37.75 -8.98
CA ALA A 25 12.37 -37.17 -7.67
C ALA A 25 11.34 -36.11 -7.27
N LEU A 26 11.12 -35.93 -5.97
CA LEU A 26 10.34 -34.80 -5.44
C LEU A 26 11.23 -33.56 -5.35
N PHE A 27 10.66 -32.41 -5.71
CA PHE A 27 11.35 -31.14 -5.62
C PHE A 27 11.71 -30.82 -4.17
N LYS A 28 12.96 -30.45 -3.95
CA LYS A 28 13.46 -29.89 -2.70
C LYS A 28 13.95 -28.49 -3.03
N ASP A 29 13.28 -27.49 -2.48
CA ASP A 29 13.58 -26.10 -2.78
C ASP A 29 14.94 -25.70 -2.18
N PRO A 30 15.95 -25.36 -3.01
CA PRO A 30 17.25 -24.94 -2.51
C PRO A 30 17.24 -23.52 -1.95
N LEU A 31 16.26 -22.69 -2.35
CA LEU A 31 16.18 -21.29 -1.93
C LEU A 31 15.33 -21.08 -0.67
N PHE A 32 14.61 -22.11 -0.24
CA PHE A 32 13.81 -22.09 0.98
C PHE A 32 13.82 -23.49 1.60
N PRO A 33 14.97 -23.89 2.19
CA PRO A 33 15.15 -25.24 2.69
C PRO A 33 14.22 -25.52 3.88
N ALA A 34 13.87 -26.79 4.07
CA ALA A 34 13.15 -27.27 5.24
C ALA A 34 14.06 -27.26 6.48
N ALA A 35 14.39 -26.06 6.98
CA ALA A 35 15.35 -25.80 8.04
C ALA A 35 14.91 -24.64 8.93
N ALA A 36 15.53 -24.50 10.10
CA ALA A 36 15.20 -23.47 11.08
C ALA A 36 15.25 -22.04 10.51
N GLN A 37 16.24 -21.74 9.66
CA GLN A 37 16.42 -20.44 9.00
C GLN A 37 15.24 -19.99 8.12
N SER A 38 14.42 -20.93 7.63
CA SER A 38 13.22 -20.63 6.86
C SER A 38 12.02 -20.31 7.74
N LEU A 39 12.09 -20.66 9.03
CA LEU A 39 11.05 -20.37 10.01
C LEU A 39 11.33 -19.04 10.70
N PHE A 40 12.50 -18.93 11.33
CA PHE A 40 12.81 -17.90 12.31
C PHE A 40 14.25 -17.42 12.16
N TYR A 41 14.47 -16.15 12.49
CA TYR A 41 15.78 -15.50 12.59
C TYR A 41 16.05 -14.90 13.98
N LYS A 42 15.01 -14.70 14.82
CA LYS A 42 15.15 -14.24 16.21
C LYS A 42 14.89 -15.32 17.24
N ARG A 43 13.93 -16.22 16.98
CA ARG A 43 13.51 -17.27 17.92
C ARG A 43 13.94 -18.67 17.47
N GLU A 44 14.06 -19.58 18.42
CA GLU A 44 14.29 -20.99 18.10
C GLU A 44 12.97 -21.68 17.68
N PRO A 45 13.03 -22.70 16.80
CA PRO A 45 11.86 -23.52 16.51
C PRO A 45 11.34 -24.23 17.76
N PRO A 46 10.00 -24.37 17.92
CA PRO A 46 9.43 -25.14 19.01
C PRO A 46 9.97 -26.59 19.05
N PRO A 47 10.14 -27.18 20.25
CA PRO A 47 10.58 -28.57 20.36
C PRO A 47 9.60 -29.53 19.68
N GLY A 48 10.14 -30.57 19.04
CA GLY A 48 9.34 -31.56 18.31
C GLY A 48 8.83 -31.09 16.94
N LEU A 49 9.18 -29.87 16.50
CA LEU A 49 8.83 -29.40 15.16
C LEU A 49 9.55 -30.23 14.08
N SER A 50 8.79 -30.65 13.07
CA SER A 50 9.31 -31.37 11.90
C SER A 50 8.76 -30.78 10.60
N TRP A 51 9.50 -30.97 9.50
CA TRP A 51 9.03 -30.60 8.17
C TRP A 51 8.49 -31.84 7.47
N LYS A 52 7.19 -31.90 7.22
CA LYS A 52 6.53 -33.06 6.59
C LYS A 52 5.88 -32.67 5.28
N ARG A 53 5.69 -33.65 4.39
CA ARG A 53 4.90 -33.45 3.16
C ARG A 53 3.45 -33.87 3.40
N PRO A 54 2.47 -33.25 2.71
CA PRO A 54 1.12 -33.76 2.65
C PRO A 54 1.08 -35.24 2.31
N ARG A 55 1.84 -35.67 1.29
CA ARG A 55 2.00 -37.06 0.90
C ARG A 55 3.44 -37.39 0.56
N GLU A 56 3.96 -38.49 1.08
CA GLU A 56 5.27 -38.99 0.68
C GLU A 56 5.16 -39.90 -0.56
N ARG A 57 6.19 -39.87 -1.42
CA ARG A 57 6.26 -40.82 -2.54
C ARG A 57 6.72 -42.17 -1.99
N ARG A 58 5.91 -43.22 -2.16
CA ARG A 58 6.33 -44.60 -1.90
C ARG A 58 7.52 -44.94 -2.81
N GLN A 59 8.74 -44.95 -2.28
CA GLN A 59 9.86 -45.60 -2.96
C GLN A 59 9.74 -47.11 -2.74
N ALA A 60 9.65 -47.88 -3.82
CA ALA A 60 9.91 -49.32 -3.76
C ALA A 60 11.39 -49.50 -3.38
N VAL A 61 11.66 -49.99 -2.18
CA VAL A 61 13.03 -50.30 -1.74
C VAL A 61 13.50 -51.54 -2.51
N LYS A 62 14.76 -51.53 -2.95
CA LYS A 62 15.45 -52.63 -3.66
C LYS A 62 15.12 -53.99 -3.03
N ALA A 63 14.78 -54.96 -3.87
CA ALA A 63 14.65 -56.34 -3.46
C ALA A 63 16.04 -56.92 -3.16
N GLU A 64 16.28 -57.35 -1.92
CA GLU A 64 17.49 -58.12 -1.60
C GLU A 64 17.27 -59.62 -1.88
N PRO A 65 18.28 -60.33 -2.39
CA PRO A 65 18.18 -61.75 -2.61
C PRO A 65 18.31 -62.49 -1.27
N SER A 66 17.20 -63.10 -0.81
CA SER A 66 17.24 -64.11 0.25
C SER A 66 16.90 -65.47 -0.36
N GLY A 67 17.61 -66.52 0.08
CA GLY A 67 17.74 -67.83 -0.55
C GLY A 67 16.49 -68.71 -0.73
N SER A 68 15.28 -68.16 -0.72
CA SER A 68 14.05 -68.90 -1.06
C SER A 68 12.89 -67.99 -1.51
N GLY A 69 13.18 -66.81 -2.07
CA GLY A 69 12.18 -65.94 -2.69
C GLY A 69 12.39 -64.45 -2.40
N TRP A 70 11.92 -63.61 -3.34
CA TRP A 70 11.91 -62.15 -3.18
C TRP A 70 10.89 -61.75 -2.11
N ARG A 71 11.35 -61.18 -0.99
CA ARG A 71 10.45 -60.60 0.03
C ARG A 71 10.50 -59.08 -0.11
N VAL A 72 9.44 -58.48 -0.67
CA VAL A 72 9.24 -57.03 -0.65
C VAL A 72 8.83 -56.65 0.77
N LEU A 73 9.77 -56.14 1.57
CA LEU A 73 9.43 -55.48 2.83
C LEU A 73 8.88 -54.10 2.51
N LEU A 74 7.56 -53.99 2.37
CA LEU A 74 6.86 -52.71 2.47
C LEU A 74 7.00 -52.25 3.93
N MET A 75 8.10 -51.57 4.24
CA MET A 75 8.21 -50.86 5.50
C MET A 75 7.12 -49.79 5.50
N ASP A 76 6.17 -49.91 6.43
CA ASP A 76 5.06 -48.98 6.59
C ASP A 76 5.60 -47.61 7.02
N ARG A 77 6.01 -46.79 6.05
CA ARG A 77 6.46 -45.40 6.24
C ARG A 77 5.28 -44.43 6.41
N SER A 78 4.17 -44.88 7.00
CA SER A 78 2.99 -44.08 7.32
C SER A 78 3.26 -42.94 8.34
N ILE A 79 4.48 -42.82 8.89
CA ILE A 79 4.80 -41.90 10.01
C ILE A 79 5.20 -40.49 9.52
N ASP A 80 5.59 -40.35 8.24
CA ASP A 80 6.20 -39.11 7.71
C ASP A 80 5.27 -38.24 6.85
N GLU A 81 4.06 -38.70 6.52
CA GLU A 81 3.07 -37.93 5.74
C GLU A 81 1.98 -37.29 6.60
N ILE A 82 1.48 -36.11 6.20
CA ILE A 82 0.44 -35.36 6.96
C ILE A 82 -0.96 -35.93 6.68
N CYS A 83 -1.25 -36.34 5.44
CA CYS A 83 -2.56 -36.79 5.03
C CYS A 83 -2.50 -37.82 3.89
N LYS A 84 -3.34 -38.86 3.94
CA LYS A 84 -3.36 -39.93 2.92
C LYS A 84 -3.85 -39.47 1.54
N ASP A 85 -4.76 -38.50 1.50
CA ASP A 85 -5.40 -38.03 0.26
C ASP A 85 -5.42 -36.50 0.17
N PRO A 86 -4.24 -35.87 0.07
CA PRO A 86 -4.14 -34.43 0.02
C PRO A 86 -4.76 -33.90 -1.27
N ARG A 87 -5.29 -32.68 -1.15
CA ARG A 87 -5.84 -31.90 -2.24
C ARG A 87 -5.33 -30.47 -2.12
N LEU A 88 -5.15 -29.84 -3.28
CA LEU A 88 -4.92 -28.42 -3.33
C LEU A 88 -6.24 -27.72 -3.04
N PHE A 89 -7.35 -28.20 -3.62
CA PHE A 89 -8.71 -27.74 -3.33
C PHE A 89 -9.67 -28.92 -3.11
N VAL A 90 -10.55 -28.84 -2.11
CA VAL A 90 -11.56 -29.88 -1.86
C VAL A 90 -12.91 -29.49 -2.46
N ASP A 91 -13.29 -28.20 -2.41
CA ASP A 91 -14.55 -27.68 -2.96
C ASP A 91 -14.37 -26.28 -3.59
N GLY A 92 -13.22 -26.08 -4.25
CA GLY A 92 -12.77 -24.76 -4.69
C GLY A 92 -12.06 -24.01 -3.57
N ILE A 93 -11.99 -22.68 -3.67
CA ILE A 93 -11.40 -21.82 -2.64
C ILE A 93 -12.50 -21.21 -1.80
N SER A 94 -12.37 -21.31 -0.48
CA SER A 94 -13.30 -20.75 0.48
C SER A 94 -12.58 -20.02 1.61
N THR A 95 -13.30 -19.14 2.30
CA THR A 95 -12.82 -18.46 3.52
C THR A 95 -12.65 -19.41 4.70
N ARG A 96 -13.22 -20.62 4.63
CA ARG A 96 -13.04 -21.72 5.61
C ARG A 96 -11.67 -22.36 5.57
N ASP A 97 -10.96 -22.18 4.47
CA ASP A 97 -9.67 -22.84 4.24
C ASP A 97 -8.53 -22.05 4.91
N LEU A 98 -8.88 -20.94 5.57
CA LEU A 98 -7.98 -19.97 6.15
C LEU A 98 -8.22 -19.89 7.66
N HIS A 99 -7.38 -20.58 8.41
CA HIS A 99 -7.21 -20.40 9.84
C HIS A 99 -5.79 -19.95 10.09
N GLN A 100 -5.63 -18.82 10.79
CA GLN A 100 -4.32 -18.35 11.23
C GLN A 100 -3.71 -19.38 12.19
N GLY A 101 -2.41 -19.64 12.02
CA GLY A 101 -1.64 -20.46 12.96
C GLY A 101 -1.01 -19.62 14.07
N SER A 102 0.16 -20.05 14.54
CA SER A 102 0.87 -19.42 15.67
C SER A 102 1.57 -18.08 15.36
N LEU A 103 1.50 -17.60 14.11
CA LEU A 103 2.22 -16.42 13.65
C LEU A 103 1.31 -15.19 13.66
N GLY A 104 1.82 -14.03 14.10
CA GLY A 104 1.10 -12.74 14.09
C GLY A 104 0.94 -12.12 12.68
N ASN A 105 0.37 -12.87 11.74
CA ASN A 105 0.19 -12.47 10.33
C ASN A 105 -1.29 -12.31 9.93
N CYS A 106 -2.16 -12.00 10.88
CA CYS A 106 -3.59 -11.76 10.68
C CYS A 106 -3.89 -10.81 9.50
N TRP A 107 -3.07 -9.78 9.32
CA TRP A 107 -3.14 -8.81 8.23
C TRP A 107 -3.12 -9.46 6.83
N MET A 108 -2.33 -10.52 6.68
CA MET A 108 -2.21 -11.29 5.45
C MET A 108 -3.39 -12.25 5.30
N VAL A 109 -3.71 -13.01 6.35
CA VAL A 109 -4.81 -14.00 6.31
C VAL A 109 -6.17 -13.32 6.05
N ALA A 110 -6.40 -12.14 6.64
CA ALA A 110 -7.58 -11.33 6.36
C ALA A 110 -7.66 -10.94 4.88
N ALA A 111 -6.55 -10.49 4.28
CA ALA A 111 -6.51 -10.15 2.86
C ALA A 111 -6.75 -11.38 1.96
N ILE A 112 -6.20 -12.54 2.31
CA ILE A 112 -6.45 -13.80 1.58
C ILE A 112 -7.92 -14.23 1.70
N SER A 113 -8.58 -13.97 2.83
CA SER A 113 -10.00 -14.29 2.98
C SER A 113 -10.89 -13.47 2.03
N CYS A 114 -10.55 -12.20 1.80
CA CYS A 114 -11.21 -11.39 0.78
C CYS A 114 -10.90 -11.92 -0.63
N LEU A 115 -9.64 -12.29 -0.89
CA LEU A 115 -9.20 -12.87 -2.17
C LEU A 115 -9.97 -14.16 -2.52
N ALA A 116 -10.20 -15.02 -1.52
CA ALA A 116 -10.93 -16.28 -1.66
C ALA A 116 -12.37 -16.08 -2.19
N SER A 117 -12.97 -14.93 -1.89
CA SER A 117 -14.33 -14.59 -2.34
C SER A 117 -14.40 -14.11 -3.79
N GLU A 118 -13.26 -13.91 -4.47
CA GLU A 118 -13.22 -13.36 -5.84
C GLU A 118 -12.42 -14.25 -6.82
N PRO A 119 -13.11 -15.13 -7.57
CA PRO A 119 -12.48 -16.10 -8.47
C PRO A 119 -11.57 -15.53 -9.54
N SER A 120 -11.85 -14.32 -10.03
CA SER A 120 -11.03 -13.67 -11.06
C SER A 120 -9.64 -13.26 -10.54
N LEU A 121 -9.51 -13.07 -9.23
CA LEU A 121 -8.28 -12.62 -8.58
C LEU A 121 -7.45 -13.79 -8.05
N TRP A 122 -8.05 -14.73 -7.32
CA TRP A 122 -7.27 -15.84 -6.77
C TRP A 122 -6.64 -16.69 -7.87
N LYS A 123 -7.29 -16.83 -9.03
CA LYS A 123 -6.72 -17.55 -10.20
C LYS A 123 -5.47 -16.87 -10.78
N LYS A 124 -5.27 -15.57 -10.52
CA LYS A 124 -4.02 -14.89 -10.85
C LYS A 124 -2.92 -15.22 -9.86
N VAL A 125 -3.25 -15.36 -8.58
CA VAL A 125 -2.33 -15.69 -7.48
C VAL A 125 -1.95 -17.16 -7.49
N ILE A 126 -2.88 -18.07 -7.82
CA ILE A 126 -2.67 -19.51 -7.96
C ILE A 126 -2.88 -19.89 -9.44
N PRO A 127 -1.92 -19.55 -10.32
CA PRO A 127 -2.00 -19.91 -11.74
C PRO A 127 -1.96 -21.42 -11.92
N ASP A 128 -2.41 -21.93 -13.07
CA ASP A 128 -2.24 -23.34 -13.45
C ASP A 128 -2.73 -24.35 -12.37
N HIS A 129 -3.67 -23.91 -11.53
CA HIS A 129 -4.11 -24.61 -10.32
C HIS A 129 -4.55 -26.06 -10.56
N VAL A 130 -5.09 -26.36 -11.75
CA VAL A 130 -5.45 -27.72 -12.17
C VAL A 130 -4.21 -28.62 -12.36
N GLU A 131 -3.12 -28.08 -12.90
CA GLU A 131 -1.86 -28.83 -13.11
C GLU A 131 -1.09 -29.04 -11.80
N GLN A 132 -1.36 -28.20 -10.79
CA GLN A 132 -0.75 -28.29 -9.47
C GLN A 132 -1.46 -29.28 -8.54
N GLU A 133 -2.71 -29.66 -8.84
CA GLU A 133 -3.52 -30.54 -8.00
C GLU A 133 -2.92 -31.95 -7.85
N TRP A 134 -3.05 -32.54 -6.66
CA TRP A 134 -2.75 -33.94 -6.45
C TRP A 134 -3.80 -34.78 -7.18
N ASN A 135 -3.40 -35.44 -8.26
CA ASN A 135 -4.29 -36.28 -9.07
C ASN A 135 -4.14 -37.77 -8.68
N PRO A 136 -5.15 -38.39 -8.02
CA PRO A 136 -5.08 -39.81 -7.67
C PRO A 136 -5.00 -40.75 -8.87
N LYS A 137 -5.52 -40.33 -10.03
CA LYS A 137 -5.50 -41.12 -11.27
C LYS A 137 -4.15 -41.07 -11.98
N HIS A 138 -3.37 -40.01 -11.73
CA HIS A 138 -2.05 -39.78 -12.33
C HIS A 138 -1.02 -39.38 -11.26
N PRO A 139 -0.69 -40.28 -10.30
CA PRO A 139 0.25 -39.99 -9.23
C PRO A 139 1.69 -39.77 -9.73
N ASP A 140 1.99 -40.20 -10.96
CA ASP A 140 3.24 -39.97 -11.67
C ASP A 140 3.47 -38.49 -12.03
N LEU A 141 2.40 -37.69 -12.13
CA LEU A 141 2.47 -36.25 -12.43
C LEU A 141 2.79 -35.39 -11.20
N TYR A 142 2.81 -35.99 -10.00
CA TYR A 142 3.17 -35.33 -8.76
C TYR A 142 4.69 -35.27 -8.58
N ALA A 143 5.20 -34.06 -8.43
CA ALA A 143 6.62 -33.77 -8.23
C ALA A 143 6.92 -32.98 -6.94
N GLY A 144 5.94 -32.82 -6.04
CA GLY A 144 6.11 -32.09 -4.78
C GLY A 144 6.51 -30.62 -4.96
N ILE A 145 6.00 -29.97 -6.01
CA ILE A 145 6.35 -28.60 -6.45
C ILE A 145 5.08 -27.82 -6.80
N PHE A 146 5.01 -26.59 -6.33
CA PHE A 146 3.89 -25.67 -6.48
C PHE A 146 4.41 -24.27 -6.80
N HIS A 147 3.57 -23.37 -7.32
CA HIS A 147 3.93 -21.97 -7.53
C HIS A 147 2.75 -21.02 -7.36
N PHE A 148 3.09 -19.81 -6.94
CA PHE A 148 2.16 -18.73 -6.63
C PHE A 148 2.69 -17.41 -7.18
N ARG A 149 1.80 -16.48 -7.52
CA ARG A 149 2.15 -15.16 -8.03
C ARG A 149 1.79 -14.08 -7.04
N PHE A 150 2.74 -13.19 -6.79
CA PHE A 150 2.55 -12.02 -5.95
C PHE A 150 2.95 -10.76 -6.73
N TRP A 151 2.18 -9.71 -6.58
CA TRP A 151 2.47 -8.43 -7.18
C TRP A 151 3.52 -7.70 -6.34
N ARG A 152 4.66 -7.37 -6.94
CA ARG A 152 5.74 -6.61 -6.31
C ARG A 152 6.13 -5.44 -7.20
N LEU A 153 5.97 -4.23 -6.65
CA LEU A 153 6.42 -2.97 -7.25
C LEU A 153 6.09 -2.86 -8.75
N GLY A 154 4.83 -3.08 -9.13
CA GLY A 154 4.39 -2.92 -10.52
C GLY A 154 4.42 -4.18 -11.39
N ARG A 155 4.91 -5.31 -10.87
CA ARG A 155 5.14 -6.55 -11.64
C ARG A 155 4.67 -7.77 -10.86
N TRP A 156 4.16 -8.77 -11.57
CA TRP A 156 3.90 -10.08 -10.96
C TRP A 156 5.20 -10.87 -10.84
N VAL A 157 5.39 -11.52 -9.69
CA VAL A 157 6.53 -12.36 -9.36
C VAL A 157 6.03 -13.77 -9.09
N ASP A 158 6.50 -14.74 -9.88
CA ASP A 158 6.22 -16.17 -9.75
C ASP A 158 7.18 -16.79 -8.73
N VAL A 159 6.64 -17.34 -7.65
CA VAL A 159 7.39 -17.95 -6.55
C VAL A 159 7.08 -19.43 -6.50
N VAL A 160 8.12 -20.24 -6.75
CA VAL A 160 8.06 -21.70 -6.70
C VAL A 160 8.36 -22.18 -5.28
N VAL A 161 7.64 -23.17 -4.77
CA VAL A 161 7.91 -23.83 -3.48
C VAL A 161 7.75 -25.34 -3.61
N ASP A 162 8.41 -26.09 -2.74
CA ASP A 162 8.00 -27.48 -2.48
C ASP A 162 6.87 -27.55 -1.44
N ASP A 163 6.30 -28.73 -1.22
CA ASP A 163 5.20 -28.95 -0.28
C ASP A 163 5.62 -29.44 1.12
N ARG A 164 6.89 -29.29 1.52
CA ARG A 164 7.28 -29.54 2.92
C ARG A 164 6.72 -28.43 3.81
N LEU A 165 5.89 -28.76 4.78
CA LEU A 165 5.26 -27.80 5.69
C LEU A 165 5.73 -28.03 7.14
N PRO A 166 5.84 -26.97 7.97
CA PRO A 166 6.18 -27.10 9.38
C PRO A 166 5.01 -27.71 10.19
N VAL A 167 5.29 -28.78 10.91
CA VAL A 167 4.33 -29.56 11.69
C VAL A 167 4.82 -29.68 13.13
N SER A 168 3.97 -29.36 14.10
CA SER A 168 4.26 -29.50 15.54
C SER A 168 4.47 -30.96 15.94
N GLY A 169 4.97 -31.19 17.16
CA GLY A 169 5.11 -32.54 17.72
C GLY A 169 3.80 -33.32 17.75
N ASP A 170 2.67 -32.63 17.86
CA ASP A 170 1.31 -33.21 17.86
C ASP A 170 0.78 -33.55 16.45
N GLY A 171 1.58 -33.35 15.40
CA GLY A 171 1.18 -33.65 14.02
C GLY A 171 0.32 -32.57 13.36
N VAL A 172 0.26 -31.37 13.93
CA VAL A 172 -0.57 -30.26 13.45
C VAL A 172 0.27 -29.21 12.72
N LEU A 173 -0.24 -28.65 11.61
CA LEU A 173 0.42 -27.54 10.91
C LEU A 173 0.63 -26.34 11.85
N LEU A 174 1.86 -25.82 11.91
CA LEU A 174 2.22 -24.73 12.81
C LEU A 174 1.62 -23.37 12.41
N PHE A 175 1.45 -23.16 11.10
CA PHE A 175 0.99 -21.91 10.51
C PHE A 175 -0.39 -22.07 9.86
N CYS A 176 -0.68 -21.35 8.77
CA CYS A 176 -2.00 -21.33 8.15
C CYS A 176 -2.47 -22.73 7.73
N ARG A 177 -3.75 -23.03 7.98
CA ARG A 177 -4.37 -24.34 7.70
C ARG A 177 -5.85 -24.21 7.35
N SER A 178 -6.35 -25.18 6.61
CA SER A 178 -7.80 -25.34 6.35
C SER A 178 -8.50 -26.02 7.53
N ALA A 179 -9.78 -25.69 7.74
CA ALA A 179 -10.65 -26.52 8.59
C ALA A 179 -10.82 -27.94 8.03
N THR A 180 -10.61 -28.11 6.72
CA THR A 180 -10.61 -29.39 6.03
C THR A 180 -9.18 -29.97 6.05
N PRO A 181 -8.86 -31.01 6.84
CA PRO A 181 -7.47 -31.44 7.08
C PRO A 181 -6.69 -31.96 5.87
N ARG A 182 -7.39 -32.19 4.75
CA ARG A 182 -6.83 -32.70 3.49
C ARG A 182 -6.59 -31.60 2.45
N GLU A 183 -6.83 -30.33 2.78
CA GLU A 183 -6.71 -29.19 1.87
C GLU A 183 -5.53 -28.28 2.22
N PHE A 184 -4.69 -27.95 1.24
CA PHE A 184 -3.35 -27.38 1.51
C PHE A 184 -3.02 -26.08 0.77
N TRP A 185 -3.90 -25.52 -0.07
CA TRP A 185 -3.57 -24.31 -0.84
C TRP A 185 -3.19 -23.11 0.05
N SER A 186 -3.86 -22.92 1.19
CA SER A 186 -3.62 -21.80 2.11
C SER A 186 -2.25 -21.89 2.78
N ALA A 187 -1.89 -23.08 3.27
CA ALA A 187 -0.58 -23.36 3.86
C ALA A 187 0.56 -23.17 2.85
N LEU A 188 0.38 -23.61 1.60
CA LEU A 188 1.37 -23.46 0.54
C LEU A 188 1.50 -22.02 0.04
N LEU A 189 0.38 -21.29 -0.05
CA LEU A 189 0.37 -19.86 -0.39
C LEU A 189 1.12 -19.06 0.67
N GLU A 190 0.88 -19.33 1.95
CA GLU A 190 1.60 -18.71 3.05
C GLU A 190 3.10 -19.02 2.99
N LYS A 191 3.47 -20.27 2.73
CA LYS A 191 4.87 -20.66 2.54
C LYS A 191 5.55 -19.89 1.41
N ALA A 192 4.88 -19.75 0.25
CA ALA A 192 5.44 -19.01 -0.88
C ALA A 192 5.61 -17.52 -0.56
N TYR A 193 4.67 -16.94 0.21
CA TYR A 193 4.81 -15.57 0.68
C TYR A 193 5.92 -15.43 1.74
N ALA A 194 6.07 -16.38 2.66
CA ALA A 194 7.17 -16.42 3.61
C ALA A 194 8.53 -16.48 2.89
N LYS A 195 8.65 -17.34 1.87
CA LYS A 195 9.83 -17.41 1.00
C LYS A 195 10.15 -16.08 0.32
N LEU A 196 9.12 -15.41 -0.23
CA LEU A 196 9.29 -14.12 -0.87
C LEU A 196 9.80 -13.03 0.09
N ASN A 197 9.49 -13.17 1.38
CA ASN A 197 9.91 -12.24 2.44
C ASN A 197 11.10 -12.76 3.27
N GLY A 198 11.71 -13.88 2.88
CA GLY A 198 12.91 -14.47 3.50
C GLY A 198 12.63 -15.65 4.44
N CYS A 199 11.63 -15.57 5.31
CA CYS A 199 11.24 -16.61 6.27
C CYS A 199 9.81 -16.39 6.78
N TYR A 200 9.26 -17.33 7.56
CA TYR A 200 7.93 -17.17 8.17
C TYR A 200 7.88 -16.00 9.17
N GLU A 201 8.87 -15.87 10.06
CA GLU A 201 8.92 -14.79 11.06
C GLU A 201 8.87 -13.39 10.44
N ALA A 202 9.38 -13.22 9.22
CA ALA A 202 9.34 -11.94 8.52
C ALA A 202 7.91 -11.47 8.19
N LEU A 203 6.90 -12.34 8.28
CA LEU A 203 5.49 -12.01 8.07
C LEU A 203 4.79 -11.51 9.35
N GLU A 204 5.43 -11.62 10.52
CA GLU A 204 4.88 -11.13 11.78
C GLU A 204 4.82 -9.59 11.80
N GLY A 205 3.66 -9.03 12.12
CA GLY A 205 3.47 -7.58 12.15
C GLY A 205 3.55 -6.93 10.75
N GLY A 206 2.39 -6.74 10.13
CA GLY A 206 2.26 -6.09 8.83
C GLY A 206 0.93 -5.38 8.65
N ASN A 207 0.73 -4.78 7.47
CA ASN A 207 -0.41 -3.93 7.16
C ASN A 207 -1.28 -4.57 6.07
N THR A 208 -2.60 -4.66 6.28
CA THR A 208 -3.54 -5.25 5.31
C THR A 208 -3.48 -4.59 3.93
N THR A 209 -3.25 -3.27 3.89
CA THR A 209 -3.02 -2.48 2.67
C THR A 209 -1.99 -3.14 1.76
N GLU A 210 -0.89 -3.62 2.36
CA GLU A 210 0.23 -4.21 1.67
C GLU A 210 -0.09 -5.61 1.13
N ALA A 211 -0.75 -6.45 1.93
CA ALA A 211 -1.18 -7.78 1.47
C ALA A 211 -2.18 -7.68 0.33
N LEU A 212 -3.15 -6.77 0.45
CA LEU A 212 -4.15 -6.55 -0.60
C LEU A 212 -3.50 -6.14 -1.92
N ILE A 213 -2.49 -5.27 -1.89
CA ILE A 213 -1.71 -4.90 -3.08
C ILE A 213 -0.96 -6.11 -3.64
N ASP A 214 -0.30 -6.90 -2.80
CA ASP A 214 0.49 -8.06 -3.25
C ASP A 214 -0.38 -9.16 -3.89
N PHE A 215 -1.63 -9.31 -3.47
CA PHE A 215 -2.55 -10.31 -4.04
C PHE A 215 -3.34 -9.83 -5.25
N THR A 216 -3.39 -8.51 -5.51
CA THR A 216 -4.28 -7.97 -6.56
C THR A 216 -3.58 -7.10 -7.60
N GLY A 217 -2.46 -6.46 -7.25
CA GLY A 217 -1.89 -5.34 -8.01
C GLY A 217 -2.76 -4.08 -8.03
N GLY A 218 -3.80 -4.04 -7.21
CA GLY A 218 -4.74 -2.92 -7.08
C GLY A 218 -4.14 -1.72 -6.35
N VAL A 219 -5.01 -0.79 -5.97
CA VAL A 219 -4.65 0.38 -5.16
C VAL A 219 -5.46 0.35 -3.88
N SER A 220 -4.76 0.35 -2.75
CA SER A 220 -5.37 0.38 -1.44
C SER A 220 -5.52 1.82 -0.95
N GLU A 221 -6.74 2.14 -0.52
CA GLU A 221 -7.16 3.43 0.03
C GLU A 221 -7.56 3.20 1.50
N PRO A 222 -6.79 3.71 2.47
CA PRO A 222 -7.20 3.69 3.87
C PRO A 222 -8.28 4.76 4.10
N LEU A 223 -9.36 4.36 4.75
CA LEU A 223 -10.49 5.18 5.15
C LEU A 223 -10.53 5.19 6.68
N SER A 224 -10.15 6.32 7.29
CA SER A 224 -10.29 6.52 8.73
C SER A 224 -11.75 6.80 9.06
N LEU A 225 -12.30 6.09 10.04
CA LEU A 225 -13.69 6.27 10.46
C LEU A 225 -13.79 7.33 11.55
N ASP A 226 -14.56 8.38 11.29
CA ASP A 226 -15.04 9.29 12.33
C ASP A 226 -16.26 8.67 13.00
N ARG A 227 -16.02 7.90 14.07
CA ARG A 227 -17.08 7.14 14.78
C ARG A 227 -18.14 8.07 15.39
N GLU A 228 -17.75 9.27 15.82
CA GLU A 228 -18.68 10.25 16.39
C GLU A 228 -19.62 10.77 15.30
N ALA A 229 -19.06 11.19 14.16
CA ALA A 229 -19.87 11.66 13.03
C ALA A 229 -20.76 10.54 12.45
N LEU A 230 -20.24 9.31 12.33
CA LEU A 230 -20.99 8.16 11.79
C LEU A 230 -22.09 7.66 12.73
N SER A 231 -21.94 7.82 14.04
CA SER A 231 -22.99 7.48 15.02
C SER A 231 -24.09 8.56 15.04
N LEU A 232 -23.71 9.83 15.05
CA LEU A 232 -24.63 10.97 15.13
C LEU A 232 -25.40 11.23 13.82
N HIS A 233 -24.76 11.05 12.66
CA HIS A 233 -25.32 11.46 11.36
C HIS A 233 -25.68 10.27 10.47
N SER A 234 -26.96 9.89 10.47
CA SER A 234 -27.50 8.79 9.66
C SER A 234 -27.25 8.94 8.15
N ASN A 235 -27.20 10.18 7.64
CA ASN A 235 -26.90 10.46 6.23
C ASN A 235 -25.44 10.13 5.88
N GLN A 236 -24.48 10.47 6.75
CA GLN A 236 -23.06 10.15 6.55
C GLN A 236 -22.84 8.63 6.63
N ARG A 237 -23.46 7.97 7.62
CA ARG A 237 -23.45 6.50 7.75
C ARG A 237 -23.99 5.82 6.48
N ARG A 238 -25.09 6.33 5.92
CA ARG A 238 -25.67 5.81 4.67
C ARG A 238 -24.77 6.02 3.46
N ALA A 239 -24.15 7.20 3.32
CA ALA A 239 -23.20 7.47 2.24
C ALA A 239 -21.96 6.58 2.32
N PHE A 240 -21.47 6.33 3.54
CA PHE A 240 -20.35 5.43 3.77
C PHE A 240 -20.70 3.98 3.41
N PHE A 241 -21.87 3.49 3.84
CA PHE A 241 -22.38 2.18 3.42
C PHE A 241 -22.46 2.05 1.89
N GLN A 242 -23.01 3.05 1.21
CA GLN A 242 -23.11 3.07 -0.25
C GLN A 242 -21.73 3.02 -0.92
N THR A 243 -20.73 3.68 -0.33
CA THR A 243 -19.35 3.65 -0.81
C THR A 243 -18.77 2.24 -0.72
N LEU A 244 -18.95 1.55 0.42
CA LEU A 244 -18.48 0.17 0.59
C LEU A 244 -19.24 -0.82 -0.28
N ALA A 245 -20.57 -0.67 -0.38
CA ALA A 245 -21.40 -1.51 -1.23
C ALA A 245 -20.98 -1.39 -2.70
N LYS A 246 -20.78 -0.17 -3.20
CA LYS A 246 -20.28 0.07 -4.57
C LYS A 246 -18.88 -0.51 -4.77
N ALA A 247 -17.99 -0.36 -3.78
CA ALA A 247 -16.65 -0.94 -3.87
C ALA A 247 -16.71 -2.48 -3.96
N HIS A 248 -17.53 -3.13 -3.12
CA HIS A 248 -17.75 -4.57 -3.12
C HIS A 248 -18.38 -5.07 -4.43
N GLU A 249 -19.38 -4.35 -4.97
CA GLU A 249 -19.99 -4.62 -6.27
C GLU A 249 -18.96 -4.56 -7.41
N CYS A 250 -18.03 -3.61 -7.34
CA CYS A 250 -16.88 -3.49 -8.25
C CYS A 250 -15.72 -4.46 -7.90
N LYS A 251 -15.99 -5.51 -7.11
CA LYS A 251 -15.04 -6.56 -6.73
C LYS A 251 -13.80 -6.07 -5.99
N ALA A 252 -13.86 -4.89 -5.37
CA ALA A 252 -12.80 -4.42 -4.48
C ALA A 252 -12.68 -5.34 -3.27
N LEU A 253 -11.45 -5.56 -2.82
CA LEU A 253 -11.20 -6.30 -1.58
C LEU A 253 -11.20 -5.31 -0.41
N ILE A 254 -11.96 -5.61 0.63
CA ILE A 254 -12.18 -4.69 1.74
C ILE A 254 -11.78 -5.36 3.05
N THR A 255 -10.89 -4.72 3.81
CA THR A 255 -10.49 -5.16 5.14
C THR A 255 -10.75 -4.05 6.14
N CYS A 256 -10.78 -4.38 7.42
CA CYS A 256 -10.97 -3.41 8.49
C CYS A 256 -10.29 -3.90 9.77
N SER A 257 -10.14 -2.99 10.73
CA SER A 257 -9.53 -3.29 12.02
C SER A 257 -10.07 -2.38 13.12
N ILE A 258 -9.82 -2.78 14.35
CA ILE A 258 -10.09 -1.99 15.55
C ILE A 258 -8.74 -1.58 16.13
N ARG A 259 -8.46 -0.29 16.19
CA ARG A 259 -7.22 0.24 16.77
C ARG A 259 -7.25 0.08 18.30
N PRO A 260 -6.22 -0.51 18.92
CA PRO A 260 -6.10 -0.53 20.37
C PRO A 260 -5.91 0.89 20.91
N ALA A 261 -6.40 1.17 22.13
CA ALA A 261 -6.12 2.45 22.78
C ALA A 261 -4.63 2.53 23.19
N GLU A 262 -4.12 3.75 23.44
CA GLU A 262 -2.73 3.93 23.87
C GLU A 262 -2.45 3.13 25.15
N GLY A 263 -1.43 2.26 25.10
CA GLY A 263 -1.03 1.41 26.22
C GLY A 263 -1.83 0.12 26.39
N GLU A 264 -2.86 -0.13 25.57
CA GLU A 264 -3.54 -1.43 25.54
C GLU A 264 -2.69 -2.49 24.81
N THR A 265 -2.83 -3.75 25.22
CA THR A 265 -2.20 -4.88 24.55
C THR A 265 -2.86 -5.12 23.19
N VAL A 266 -2.04 -5.27 22.15
CA VAL A 266 -2.46 -5.74 20.82
C VAL A 266 -3.12 -7.12 20.96
N GLU A 267 -4.13 -7.41 20.13
CA GLU A 267 -4.87 -8.68 20.13
C GLU A 267 -5.74 -8.93 21.40
N SER A 268 -6.17 -7.86 22.08
CA SER A 268 -7.14 -7.96 23.19
C SER A 268 -8.58 -8.22 22.69
N VAL A 269 -9.28 -9.17 23.29
CA VAL A 269 -10.68 -9.52 22.97
C VAL A 269 -11.65 -8.64 23.76
N LEU A 270 -12.68 -8.10 23.10
CA LEU A 270 -13.80 -7.37 23.68
C LEU A 270 -14.85 -8.31 24.25
N ASP A 271 -15.71 -7.81 25.15
CA ASP A 271 -16.85 -8.56 25.70
C ASP A 271 -17.81 -9.08 24.62
N CYS A 272 -17.86 -8.40 23.46
CA CYS A 272 -18.67 -8.78 22.30
C CYS A 272 -17.97 -9.76 21.33
N GLY A 273 -16.77 -10.25 21.67
CA GLY A 273 -15.99 -11.23 20.89
C GLY A 273 -15.10 -10.64 19.78
N LEU A 274 -15.20 -9.34 19.48
CA LEU A 274 -14.30 -8.65 18.56
C LEU A 274 -12.90 -8.48 19.17
N VAL A 275 -11.88 -8.32 18.33
CA VAL A 275 -10.47 -8.31 18.75
C VAL A 275 -9.83 -7.00 18.30
N ARG A 276 -9.19 -6.29 19.23
CA ARG A 276 -8.42 -5.08 18.94
C ARG A 276 -7.04 -5.42 18.40
N GLY A 277 -6.47 -4.55 17.54
CA GLY A 277 -5.18 -4.78 16.91
C GLY A 277 -5.17 -5.97 15.93
N HIS A 278 -6.35 -6.40 15.48
CA HIS A 278 -6.53 -7.54 14.58
C HIS A 278 -7.23 -7.11 13.29
N ALA A 279 -6.88 -7.78 12.19
CA ALA A 279 -7.44 -7.51 10.87
C ALA A 279 -8.62 -8.43 10.55
N TYR A 280 -9.71 -7.84 10.06
CA TYR A 280 -10.90 -8.55 9.60
C TYR A 280 -11.11 -8.34 8.10
N GLY A 281 -11.58 -9.38 7.40
CA GLY A 281 -12.04 -9.27 6.03
C GLY A 281 -13.53 -8.93 5.95
N ILE A 282 -13.94 -8.02 5.08
CA ILE A 282 -15.36 -7.81 4.75
C ILE A 282 -15.67 -8.63 3.50
N THR A 283 -16.49 -9.69 3.67
CA THR A 283 -16.79 -10.65 2.59
C THR A 283 -18.11 -10.37 1.89
N ALA A 284 -19.01 -9.59 2.51
CA ALA A 284 -20.23 -9.11 1.86
C ALA A 284 -20.74 -7.79 2.45
N VAL A 285 -21.34 -6.95 1.61
CA VAL A 285 -22.05 -5.73 2.01
C VAL A 285 -23.45 -5.78 1.42
N ARG A 286 -24.49 -5.78 2.25
CA ARG A 286 -25.86 -6.05 1.78
C ARG A 286 -26.92 -5.18 2.42
N LYS A 287 -27.91 -4.83 1.59
CA LYS A 287 -29.16 -4.21 2.03
C LYS A 287 -30.26 -5.28 2.08
N VAL A 288 -30.81 -5.50 3.26
CA VAL A 288 -31.81 -6.55 3.52
C VAL A 288 -33.15 -5.89 3.87
N ARG A 289 -34.26 -6.54 3.53
CA ARG A 289 -35.60 -6.09 3.94
C ARG A 289 -36.01 -6.94 5.15
N LEU A 290 -36.66 -6.35 6.13
CA LEU A 290 -37.27 -7.13 7.21
C LEU A 290 -38.70 -7.49 6.78
N GLY A 291 -39.16 -8.67 7.18
CA GLY A 291 -40.49 -9.17 6.81
C GLY A 291 -41.62 -8.32 7.39
N GLU A 292 -42.77 -8.29 6.70
CA GLU A 292 -43.99 -7.64 7.19
C GLU A 292 -44.51 -8.38 8.44
N LYS A 293 -44.22 -7.85 9.64
CA LYS A 293 -45.05 -8.13 10.81
C LYS A 293 -45.99 -6.95 11.03
N LEU A 294 -47.25 -7.17 10.64
CA LEU A 294 -48.52 -6.59 11.12
C LEU A 294 -48.44 -5.47 12.18
N LEU A 295 -47.78 -4.36 11.89
CA LEU A 295 -48.03 -3.10 12.59
C LEU A 295 -48.18 -2.01 11.54
N GLN A 296 -49.41 -1.50 11.47
CA GLN A 296 -49.85 -0.36 10.69
C GLN A 296 -49.05 0.88 11.12
N THR A 297 -47.83 1.05 10.59
CA THR A 297 -47.21 2.36 10.44
C THR A 297 -46.33 2.32 9.20
N ASP A 298 -46.53 3.35 8.38
CA ASP A 298 -46.00 3.55 7.04
C ASP A 298 -44.46 3.45 6.99
N GLY A 299 -43.92 2.39 6.37
CA GLY A 299 -42.51 2.31 6.00
C GLY A 299 -41.85 0.92 6.07
N MET A 300 -41.53 0.36 4.91
CA MET A 300 -40.69 -0.85 4.77
C MET A 300 -39.27 -0.58 5.33
N THR A 301 -38.96 -1.09 6.53
CA THR A 301 -37.63 -0.90 7.14
C THR A 301 -36.57 -1.70 6.40
N ARG A 302 -35.50 -1.04 5.97
CA ARG A 302 -34.36 -1.66 5.26
C ARG A 302 -33.14 -1.68 6.17
N LEU A 303 -32.59 -2.86 6.40
CA LEU A 303 -31.41 -3.07 7.22
C LEU A 303 -30.14 -3.03 6.35
N LEU A 304 -29.12 -2.33 6.84
CA LEU A 304 -27.80 -2.27 6.23
C LEU A 304 -26.89 -3.23 7.00
N MET A 305 -26.31 -4.22 6.32
CA MET A 305 -25.55 -5.29 6.95
C MET A 305 -24.21 -5.50 6.27
N VAL A 306 -23.23 -5.92 7.07
CA VAL A 306 -21.91 -6.34 6.61
C VAL A 306 -21.61 -7.75 7.12
N ARG A 307 -21.01 -8.57 6.27
CA ARG A 307 -20.47 -9.88 6.65
C ARG A 307 -18.97 -9.77 6.80
N MET A 308 -18.51 -10.21 7.95
CA MET A 308 -17.15 -10.08 8.43
C MET A 308 -16.52 -11.47 8.55
N ARG A 309 -15.21 -11.56 8.35
CA ARG A 309 -14.40 -12.77 8.56
C ARG A 309 -13.26 -12.45 9.53
N ASN A 310 -13.19 -13.24 10.60
CA ASN A 310 -12.11 -13.24 11.59
C ASN A 310 -11.05 -14.32 11.28
N PRO A 311 -9.85 -13.97 10.81
CA PRO A 311 -8.76 -14.91 10.52
C PRO A 311 -8.48 -16.03 11.54
N TRP A 312 -8.72 -15.80 12.83
CA TRP A 312 -8.50 -16.82 13.87
C TRP A 312 -9.51 -17.97 13.79
N GLY A 313 -10.72 -17.70 13.33
CA GLY A 313 -11.81 -18.68 13.29
C GLY A 313 -12.39 -19.07 14.66
N THR A 314 -11.86 -18.57 15.78
CA THR A 314 -12.22 -19.07 17.12
C THR A 314 -12.99 -18.08 17.98
N THR A 315 -12.98 -16.78 17.67
CA THR A 315 -13.75 -15.76 18.40
C THR A 315 -14.86 -15.20 17.49
N ASP A 316 -16.11 -15.44 17.89
CA ASP A 316 -17.30 -15.02 17.15
C ASP A 316 -17.93 -13.80 17.81
N TRP A 317 -18.46 -12.90 16.97
CA TRP A 317 -19.32 -11.80 17.38
C TRP A 317 -20.54 -12.31 18.12
N THR A 318 -20.82 -11.76 19.31
CA THR A 318 -21.95 -12.19 20.17
C THR A 318 -23.13 -11.22 20.17
N GLY A 319 -23.00 -10.05 19.53
CA GLY A 319 -24.05 -9.04 19.49
C GLY A 319 -25.19 -9.33 18.50
N ALA A 320 -25.88 -8.27 18.06
CA ALA A 320 -27.01 -8.40 17.14
C ALA A 320 -26.60 -9.05 15.81
N TRP A 321 -27.45 -9.95 15.30
CA TRP A 321 -27.19 -10.71 14.06
C TRP A 321 -25.98 -11.67 14.13
N SER A 322 -25.45 -11.93 15.33
CA SER A 322 -24.58 -13.09 15.56
C SER A 322 -25.26 -14.41 15.18
N GLN A 323 -24.50 -15.50 15.03
CA GLN A 323 -25.06 -16.76 14.54
C GLN A 323 -26.24 -17.29 15.39
N GLY A 324 -26.18 -17.12 16.72
CA GLY A 324 -27.24 -17.53 17.66
C GLY A 324 -28.32 -16.47 17.91
N SER A 325 -28.28 -15.34 17.21
CA SER A 325 -29.14 -14.19 17.47
C SER A 325 -30.62 -14.47 17.13
N GLN A 326 -31.52 -14.16 18.07
CA GLN A 326 -32.97 -14.28 17.85
C GLN A 326 -33.49 -13.29 16.78
N GLN A 327 -32.72 -12.24 16.47
CA GLN A 327 -33.05 -11.26 15.43
C GLN A 327 -33.22 -11.92 14.05
N TRP A 328 -32.55 -13.05 13.78
CA TRP A 328 -32.76 -13.81 12.54
C TRP A 328 -34.20 -14.30 12.34
N GLN A 329 -34.99 -14.44 13.41
CA GLN A 329 -36.41 -14.78 13.32
C GLN A 329 -37.27 -13.68 12.67
N GLN A 330 -36.75 -12.44 12.59
CA GLN A 330 -37.42 -11.32 11.95
C GLN A 330 -37.29 -11.34 10.41
N MET A 331 -36.42 -12.21 9.88
CA MET A 331 -36.22 -12.37 8.43
C MET A 331 -36.96 -13.57 7.87
N SER A 332 -37.45 -13.40 6.64
CA SER A 332 -38.01 -14.51 5.87
C SER A 332 -36.97 -15.62 5.65
N ARG A 333 -37.43 -16.87 5.46
CA ARG A 333 -36.54 -17.99 5.15
C ARG A 333 -35.74 -17.73 3.87
N ALA A 334 -36.40 -17.21 2.82
CA ALA A 334 -35.77 -16.89 1.54
C ALA A 334 -34.64 -15.84 1.69
N GLU A 335 -34.83 -14.82 2.54
CA GLU A 335 -33.78 -13.83 2.80
C GLU A 335 -32.61 -14.42 3.59
N ARG A 336 -32.89 -15.27 4.59
CA ARG A 336 -31.84 -15.97 5.34
C ARG A 336 -30.99 -16.88 4.44
N GLU A 337 -31.64 -17.60 3.54
CA GLU A 337 -30.96 -18.43 2.53
C GLU A 337 -30.12 -17.58 1.59
N LYS A 338 -30.67 -16.44 1.12
CA LYS A 338 -29.93 -15.48 0.29
C LYS A 338 -28.69 -14.94 1.00
N MET A 339 -28.76 -14.71 2.31
CA MET A 339 -27.66 -14.24 3.16
C MET A 339 -26.57 -15.31 3.40
N GLY A 340 -26.77 -16.54 2.91
CA GLY A 340 -25.78 -17.61 3.00
C GLY A 340 -25.68 -18.24 4.40
N LEU A 341 -26.71 -18.09 5.25
CA LEU A 341 -26.73 -18.62 6.62
C LEU A 341 -26.92 -20.14 6.71
N ILE A 342 -26.92 -20.85 5.58
CA ILE A 342 -27.25 -22.28 5.50
C ILE A 342 -26.06 -23.15 5.94
N VAL A 343 -24.83 -22.63 5.85
CA VAL A 343 -23.62 -23.39 6.17
C VAL A 343 -22.78 -22.62 7.20
N ARG A 344 -22.28 -23.35 8.20
CA ARG A 344 -21.43 -22.81 9.26
C ARG A 344 -20.03 -22.54 8.71
N ASP A 345 -19.68 -21.28 8.60
CA ASP A 345 -18.34 -20.83 8.22
C ASP A 345 -17.67 -20.33 9.49
N VAL A 346 -16.69 -21.10 9.97
CA VAL A 346 -15.98 -20.83 11.22
C VAL A 346 -15.35 -19.44 11.15
N GLY A 347 -15.74 -18.54 12.05
CA GLY A 347 -15.31 -17.15 12.11
C GLY A 347 -15.83 -16.22 11.00
N GLU A 348 -16.89 -16.58 10.27
CA GLU A 348 -17.70 -15.59 9.54
C GLU A 348 -18.94 -15.20 10.36
N PHE A 349 -19.25 -13.91 10.41
CA PHE A 349 -20.45 -13.42 11.09
C PHE A 349 -21.05 -12.22 10.36
N TRP A 350 -22.35 -12.01 10.54
CA TRP A 350 -23.03 -10.81 10.11
C TRP A 350 -23.15 -9.84 11.29
N MET A 351 -23.12 -8.56 10.98
CA MET A 351 -23.47 -7.51 11.93
C MET A 351 -24.23 -6.40 11.20
N ASP A 352 -24.97 -5.60 11.97
CA ASP A 352 -25.56 -4.40 11.41
C ASP A 352 -24.46 -3.35 11.14
N PHE A 353 -24.75 -2.43 10.24
CA PHE A 353 -23.78 -1.41 9.86
C PHE A 353 -23.57 -0.33 10.93
N GLU A 354 -24.48 -0.25 11.91
CA GLU A 354 -24.41 0.73 12.99
C GLU A 354 -23.38 0.31 14.03
N ASP A 355 -23.45 -0.93 14.49
CA ASP A 355 -22.44 -1.61 15.29
C ASP A 355 -21.08 -1.58 14.58
N PHE A 356 -21.05 -1.84 13.26
CA PHE A 356 -19.81 -1.73 12.50
C PHE A 356 -19.17 -0.33 12.64
N CYS A 357 -19.95 0.74 12.46
CA CYS A 357 -19.47 2.12 12.61
C CYS A 357 -19.12 2.48 14.06
N HIS A 358 -19.70 1.79 15.04
CA HIS A 358 -19.42 1.99 16.45
C HIS A 358 -18.10 1.35 16.88
N TYR A 359 -17.84 0.11 16.48
CA TYR A 359 -16.68 -0.66 16.94
C TYR A 359 -15.42 -0.44 16.10
N PHE A 360 -15.54 -0.42 14.77
CA PHE A 360 -14.38 -0.39 13.88
C PHE A 360 -13.81 1.03 13.72
N THR A 361 -12.50 1.12 13.55
CA THR A 361 -11.78 2.42 13.47
C THR A 361 -11.22 2.68 12.08
N ASP A 362 -10.81 1.63 11.40
CA ASP A 362 -10.05 1.71 10.15
C ASP A 362 -10.63 0.75 9.13
N VAL A 363 -10.80 1.22 7.89
CA VAL A 363 -11.21 0.40 6.74
C VAL A 363 -10.23 0.61 5.62
N VAL A 364 -9.80 -0.46 4.96
CA VAL A 364 -8.94 -0.38 3.78
C VAL A 364 -9.68 -0.97 2.60
N VAL A 365 -9.86 -0.17 1.56
CA VAL A 365 -10.49 -0.59 0.30
C VAL A 365 -9.42 -0.73 -0.76
N CYS A 366 -9.19 -1.95 -1.25
CA CYS A 366 -8.30 -2.22 -2.37
C CYS A 366 -9.09 -2.30 -3.68
N ARG A 367 -8.99 -1.24 -4.48
CA ARG A 367 -9.67 -1.12 -5.77
C ARG A 367 -8.85 -1.83 -6.84
N LEU A 368 -9.53 -2.64 -7.64
CA LEU A 368 -8.92 -3.29 -8.78
C LEU A 368 -8.74 -2.30 -9.93
N VAL A 369 -7.56 -2.33 -10.54
CA VAL A 369 -7.26 -1.51 -11.72
C VAL A 369 -7.51 -2.39 -12.94
N GLU A 370 -8.72 -2.34 -13.48
CA GLU A 370 -9.05 -3.08 -14.70
C GLU A 370 -8.39 -2.43 -15.93
N ARG A 371 -7.73 -3.26 -16.74
CA ARG A 371 -7.14 -2.87 -18.03
C ARG A 371 -8.06 -3.37 -19.15
N ALA A 372 -9.27 -2.82 -19.24
CA ALA A 372 -10.19 -3.18 -20.30
C ALA A 372 -9.66 -2.70 -21.67
N LEU A 373 -9.71 -3.56 -22.70
CA LEU A 373 -9.32 -3.20 -24.07
C LEU A 373 -10.28 -2.17 -24.71
N LEU A 374 -11.52 -2.12 -24.24
CA LEU A 374 -12.56 -1.18 -24.63
C LEU A 374 -12.95 -0.40 -23.38
N TRP A 375 -12.72 0.92 -23.38
CA TRP A 375 -12.89 1.79 -22.21
C TRP A 375 -14.29 2.46 -22.19
N PRO A 376 -15.16 2.14 -21.22
CA PRO A 376 -16.24 3.04 -20.82
C PRO A 376 -15.67 4.31 -20.20
N TRP A 377 -16.41 5.42 -20.30
CA TRP A 377 -15.98 6.77 -19.90
C TRP A 377 -15.75 6.94 -18.38
N SER A 378 -16.05 5.92 -17.56
CA SER A 378 -15.96 5.92 -16.10
C SER A 378 -14.69 5.28 -15.52
N HIS A 379 -13.73 4.85 -16.34
CA HIS A 379 -12.58 4.08 -15.87
C HIS A 379 -11.38 4.98 -15.52
N TRP A 380 -10.66 4.60 -14.47
CA TRP A 380 -9.37 5.17 -14.13
C TRP A 380 -8.30 4.69 -15.12
N ARG A 381 -7.54 5.64 -15.67
CA ARG A 381 -6.34 5.38 -16.46
C ARG A 381 -5.13 5.47 -15.55
N GLU A 382 -4.28 4.46 -15.60
CA GLU A 382 -3.07 4.37 -14.80
C GLU A 382 -1.83 4.75 -15.60
N VAL A 383 -0.97 5.56 -15.00
CA VAL A 383 0.40 5.83 -15.46
C VAL A 383 1.36 5.42 -14.35
N ARG A 384 2.43 4.71 -14.71
CA ARG A 384 3.45 4.19 -13.78
C ARG A 384 4.82 4.77 -14.11
N LEU A 385 5.56 5.19 -13.09
CA LEU A 385 6.98 5.53 -13.19
C LEU A 385 7.78 4.90 -12.07
N TYR A 386 8.94 4.38 -12.43
CA TYR A 386 9.92 3.85 -11.49
C TYR A 386 10.94 4.95 -11.21
N GLY A 387 11.30 5.11 -9.95
CA GLY A 387 12.32 6.05 -9.52
C GLY A 387 13.13 5.52 -8.36
N GLU A 388 14.19 6.23 -8.03
CA GLU A 388 15.14 5.84 -6.98
C GLU A 388 15.60 7.09 -6.23
N TRP A 389 15.67 6.97 -4.91
CA TRP A 389 16.41 7.88 -4.03
C TRP A 389 17.85 7.37 -3.96
N THR A 390 18.75 8.03 -4.68
CA THR A 390 20.16 7.65 -4.78
C THR A 390 21.05 8.77 -4.24
N PRO A 391 22.16 8.44 -3.57
CA PRO A 391 23.14 9.44 -3.17
C PRO A 391 23.81 10.01 -4.42
N ALA A 392 24.58 11.08 -4.24
CA ALA A 392 25.37 11.61 -5.34
C ALA A 392 26.39 10.58 -5.84
N PRO A 393 26.69 10.55 -7.15
CA PRO A 393 27.72 9.66 -7.69
C PRO A 393 29.06 9.97 -7.01
N THR A 394 29.68 8.96 -6.38
CA THR A 394 31.04 9.09 -5.85
C THR A 394 32.03 9.19 -7.00
N SER A 395 32.96 10.13 -6.92
CA SER A 395 34.13 10.15 -7.81
C SER A 395 34.94 8.88 -7.58
N PRO A 396 35.51 8.23 -8.63
CA PRO A 396 36.38 7.08 -8.43
C PRO A 396 37.57 7.50 -7.54
N GLY A 397 37.66 6.93 -6.33
CA GLY A 397 38.73 7.20 -5.36
C GLY A 397 38.27 7.72 -3.99
N THR A 398 37.01 8.11 -3.80
CA THR A 398 36.49 8.48 -2.47
C THR A 398 35.92 7.25 -1.75
N PRO A 399 36.30 6.96 -0.48
CA PRO A 399 35.67 5.89 0.27
C PRO A 399 34.16 6.14 0.39
N PRO A 400 33.32 5.10 0.36
CA PRO A 400 31.88 5.27 0.52
C PRO A 400 31.61 5.96 1.87
N PRO A 401 30.69 6.95 1.93
CA PRO A 401 30.31 7.56 3.19
C PRO A 401 29.76 6.46 4.12
N THR A 402 30.27 6.43 5.35
CA THR A 402 29.83 5.49 6.38
C THR A 402 28.32 5.61 6.53
N VAL A 403 27.62 4.53 6.22
CA VAL A 403 26.18 4.41 6.46
C VAL A 403 25.96 4.60 7.96
N LEU A 404 25.38 5.73 8.36
CA LEU A 404 24.82 5.88 9.70
C LEU A 404 23.63 4.92 9.80
N HIS A 405 23.91 3.71 10.25
CA HIS A 405 22.89 2.86 10.84
C HIS A 405 22.31 3.62 12.02
N SER A 406 21.03 4.00 11.94
CA SER A 406 20.30 4.57 13.06
C SER A 406 20.04 3.48 14.10
N ASN A 407 21.07 3.09 14.84
CA ASN A 407 20.93 2.30 16.05
C ASN A 407 20.68 3.24 17.23
N HIS A 408 19.50 3.86 17.26
CA HIS A 408 18.95 4.39 18.50
C HIS A 408 17.48 4.01 18.58
N ALA A 409 17.25 2.76 18.99
CA ALA A 409 16.07 2.44 19.77
C ALA A 409 16.14 3.28 21.05
N LEU A 410 15.16 4.16 21.27
CA LEU A 410 14.95 4.81 22.56
C LEU A 410 14.55 3.73 23.57
N SER A 411 15.54 3.13 24.21
CA SER A 411 15.39 2.30 25.40
C SER A 411 15.13 3.22 26.60
N LEU A 412 13.86 3.39 26.96
CA LEU A 412 13.49 3.91 28.27
C LEU A 412 13.70 2.78 29.29
N GLY A 413 14.84 2.82 29.98
CA GLY A 413 15.19 1.89 31.04
C GLY A 413 14.19 1.92 32.20
N ARG A 414 13.67 0.75 32.54
CA ARG A 414 13.01 0.46 33.83
C ARG A 414 13.98 0.75 34.97
N ASN A 415 13.60 1.61 35.89
CA ASN A 415 14.08 1.55 37.27
C ASN A 415 12.89 1.60 38.24
N ASN A 416 12.86 0.61 39.12
CA ASN A 416 11.90 0.42 40.20
C ASN A 416 12.18 1.42 41.33
N SER A 417 11.23 2.31 41.62
CA SER A 417 10.96 2.82 42.97
C SER A 417 9.66 3.64 43.00
N LYS A 418 8.70 3.20 43.83
CA LYS A 418 7.54 3.97 44.33
C LYS A 418 7.78 4.21 45.84
N PRO A 419 7.07 5.14 46.54
CA PRO A 419 6.11 6.15 46.06
C PRO A 419 6.29 7.57 46.68
N GLY A 420 5.64 8.58 46.10
CA GLY A 420 5.40 9.89 46.74
C GLY A 420 4.74 10.85 45.76
N GLY A 421 3.45 11.15 45.95
CA GLY A 421 2.62 11.82 44.95
C GLY A 421 2.77 13.34 44.88
N THR A 422 2.44 13.92 43.73
CA THR A 422 1.47 15.02 43.59
C THR A 422 1.22 15.33 42.11
N LYS A 423 0.00 15.81 41.85
CA LYS A 423 -0.61 16.08 40.53
C LYS A 423 0.17 17.11 39.71
N GLN A 424 0.31 16.90 38.39
CA GLN A 424 0.05 17.97 37.41
C GLN A 424 -0.15 17.45 35.98
N ARG A 425 -0.87 18.29 35.23
CA ARG A 425 -1.68 18.08 34.03
C ARG A 425 -0.86 18.48 32.79
N GLY A 426 -0.90 17.73 31.69
CA GLY A 426 -0.19 18.08 30.45
C GLY A 426 -0.88 17.55 29.20
N ASN A 427 -1.65 18.42 28.52
CA ASN A 427 -2.32 18.19 27.24
C ASN A 427 -1.31 18.10 26.09
N ARG A 428 -1.47 17.13 25.19
CA ARG A 428 -0.82 17.12 23.86
C ARG A 428 -1.89 17.37 22.80
N LYS A 429 -1.90 18.58 22.24
CA LYS A 429 -2.82 19.01 21.18
C LYS A 429 -2.34 18.51 19.81
N GLU A 430 -3.26 17.89 19.10
CA GLU A 430 -3.27 17.74 17.65
C GLU A 430 -3.27 19.13 16.98
N ALA A 431 -2.45 19.30 15.94
CA ALA A 431 -2.44 20.51 15.13
C ALA A 431 -3.01 20.21 13.74
N ARG A 432 -4.30 20.49 13.57
CA ARG A 432 -4.91 20.86 12.28
C ARG A 432 -4.92 22.38 12.20
N LEU A 433 -4.28 22.96 11.19
CA LEU A 433 -4.42 24.39 10.89
C LEU A 433 -4.47 24.59 9.38
N GLY A 434 -5.51 25.29 8.93
CA GLY A 434 -5.67 25.67 7.53
C GLY A 434 -6.98 26.33 7.14
N GLU A 435 -7.55 27.24 7.93
CA GLU A 435 -8.46 28.28 7.41
C GLU A 435 -8.28 29.57 8.21
N SER A 436 -8.02 30.69 7.54
CA SER A 436 -8.24 32.03 8.09
C SER A 436 -8.45 33.04 6.97
N GLN A 437 -9.64 33.62 6.99
CA GLN A 437 -10.10 34.75 6.18
C GLN A 437 -9.31 36.04 6.46
N GLU A 438 -9.36 36.92 5.46
CA GLU A 438 -8.90 38.30 5.46
C GLU A 438 -9.37 39.12 6.66
N LYS A 439 -8.48 39.99 7.18
CA LYS A 439 -8.76 41.44 7.37
C LYS A 439 -7.50 42.23 7.76
N GLY A 440 -7.18 43.19 6.89
CA GLY A 440 -6.67 44.56 7.14
C GLY A 440 -5.67 44.88 8.26
N GLY A 441 -4.55 45.49 7.86
CA GLY A 441 -4.17 46.79 8.44
C GLY A 441 -2.78 46.93 9.07
N LYS A 442 -1.97 47.73 8.38
CA LYS A 442 -0.89 48.63 8.85
C LYS A 442 0.50 48.06 9.18
N ALA A 443 1.43 48.55 8.36
CA ALA A 443 2.87 48.51 8.50
C ALA A 443 3.38 49.19 9.78
N ARG A 444 4.49 48.66 10.34
CA ARG A 444 5.55 49.47 10.98
C ARG A 444 6.86 48.68 11.11
N ARG A 445 7.81 49.12 10.26
CA ARG A 445 9.26 49.32 10.42
C ARG A 445 10.01 48.60 11.54
N CYS A 446 11.06 47.87 11.13
CA CYS A 446 12.16 47.39 11.96
C CYS A 446 12.95 48.53 12.61
N GLU A 447 13.37 48.33 13.86
CA GLU A 447 14.52 49.00 14.46
C GLU A 447 15.36 47.98 15.24
N ARG A 448 16.66 48.01 14.97
CA ARG A 448 17.72 47.28 15.67
C ARG A 448 17.99 48.01 16.97
N ASP A 449 18.24 47.28 18.06
CA ASP A 449 19.15 47.77 19.09
C ASP A 449 20.01 46.66 19.69
N LYS A 450 21.30 46.99 19.79
CA LYS A 450 22.37 46.21 20.41
C LYS A 450 22.39 46.54 21.90
N ALA A 451 22.56 45.54 22.76
CA ALA A 451 23.13 45.74 24.08
C ALA A 451 24.00 44.54 24.47
N VAL A 452 25.29 44.82 24.62
CA VAL A 452 26.34 43.93 25.11
C VAL A 452 26.37 44.01 26.63
N LYS A 453 26.46 42.87 27.33
CA LYS A 453 27.06 42.80 28.67
C LYS A 453 27.87 41.52 28.81
N LYS A 454 29.05 41.68 29.39
CA LYS A 454 30.24 40.82 29.33
C LYS A 454 30.60 40.39 30.74
N THR A 455 30.76 39.08 30.98
CA THR A 455 31.44 38.42 32.12
C THR A 455 31.20 36.91 31.93
N THR A 456 32.13 35.96 31.97
CA THR A 456 33.58 35.89 32.20
C THR A 456 33.99 34.48 31.71
N LYS A 457 35.21 34.34 31.16
CA LYS A 457 35.78 33.06 30.70
C LYS A 457 36.01 32.10 31.87
N GLU A 458 35.64 30.84 31.70
CA GLU A 458 36.49 29.70 32.04
C GLU A 458 36.44 28.71 30.85
N ASP A 459 37.60 28.12 30.61
CA ASP A 459 38.08 27.46 29.41
C ASP A 459 38.02 25.95 29.67
N ASP A 460 37.25 25.20 28.88
CA ASP A 460 37.44 23.76 28.68
C ASP A 460 36.89 23.43 27.29
N GLY A 461 37.82 23.15 26.39
CA GLY A 461 37.54 22.89 24.98
C GLY A 461 37.00 21.49 24.75
N GLU A 462 35.81 21.44 24.15
CA GLU A 462 35.45 20.41 23.18
C GLU A 462 34.73 21.12 22.02
N GLU A 463 35.41 21.22 20.88
CA GLU A 463 34.86 21.72 19.63
C GLU A 463 33.66 20.86 19.22
N ALA A 464 32.45 21.35 19.49
CA ALA A 464 31.24 20.88 18.82
C ALA A 464 31.30 21.32 17.36
N GLY A 465 32.02 20.56 16.53
CA GLY A 465 31.98 20.67 15.09
C GLY A 465 30.61 20.23 14.57
N GLU A 466 29.69 21.18 14.41
CA GLU A 466 28.54 21.07 13.50
C GLU A 466 29.07 20.87 12.07
N TRP A 467 29.27 19.62 11.68
CA TRP A 467 29.34 19.26 10.27
C TRP A 467 27.91 19.10 9.75
N GLU A 468 27.21 20.21 9.48
CA GLU A 468 26.15 20.18 8.47
C GLU A 468 26.84 19.92 7.13
N ALA A 469 27.10 18.65 6.84
CA ALA A 469 27.68 18.23 5.57
C ALA A 469 26.74 18.70 4.45
N GLN A 470 27.16 19.77 3.75
CA GLN A 470 26.41 20.34 2.64
C GLN A 470 26.17 19.23 1.62
N MET A 471 24.92 18.79 1.51
CA MET A 471 24.56 17.63 0.71
C MET A 471 24.84 17.90 -0.77
N ASP A 472 25.57 16.99 -1.44
CA ASP A 472 25.87 17.13 -2.87
C ASP A 472 24.56 17.31 -3.66
N LYS A 473 24.49 18.38 -4.47
CA LYS A 473 23.30 18.76 -5.27
C LYS A 473 22.90 17.70 -6.30
N ARG A 474 23.80 16.75 -6.61
CA ARG A 474 23.52 15.60 -7.48
C ARG A 474 22.82 14.45 -6.73
N SER A 475 22.78 14.52 -5.40
CA SER A 475 22.03 13.56 -4.57
C SER A 475 20.54 13.68 -4.85
N ARG A 476 19.81 12.57 -4.76
CA ARG A 476 18.35 12.50 -4.93
C ARG A 476 17.62 12.13 -3.65
N CYS A 477 18.31 12.17 -2.52
CA CYS A 477 17.78 11.80 -1.20
C CYS A 477 17.47 13.05 -0.38
N GLY A 478 16.61 13.94 -0.90
CA GLY A 478 16.46 15.29 -0.41
C GLY A 478 15.66 15.46 0.89
N GLY A 479 14.93 14.42 1.32
CA GLY A 479 14.02 14.50 2.46
C GLY A 479 12.72 15.26 2.15
N CYS A 480 11.82 15.34 3.12
CA CYS A 480 10.53 16.01 2.97
C CYS A 480 10.66 17.54 2.88
N ILE A 481 9.52 18.23 2.66
CA ILE A 481 9.46 19.70 2.47
C ILE A 481 10.01 20.52 3.66
N ASN A 482 10.13 19.91 4.84
CA ASN A 482 10.74 20.55 6.01
C ASN A 482 12.25 20.77 5.82
N HIS A 483 12.91 19.98 4.97
CA HIS A 483 14.32 20.12 4.63
C HIS A 483 14.48 21.03 3.41
N ARG A 484 14.24 22.33 3.60
CA ARG A 484 14.10 23.32 2.50
C ARG A 484 15.26 23.33 1.51
N ASP A 485 16.49 23.15 1.99
CA ASP A 485 17.70 23.24 1.17
C ASP A 485 17.91 22.01 0.26
N THR A 486 17.35 20.85 0.66
CA THR A 486 17.58 19.57 -0.03
C THR A 486 16.31 19.00 -0.64
N PHE A 487 15.12 19.46 -0.24
CA PHE A 487 13.82 18.94 -0.70
C PHE A 487 13.70 18.91 -2.23
N LEU A 488 14.15 19.96 -2.92
CA LEU A 488 14.07 20.03 -4.37
C LEU A 488 15.11 19.16 -5.08
N HIS A 489 16.05 18.53 -4.37
CA HIS A 489 16.98 17.54 -4.92
C HIS A 489 16.29 16.19 -5.20
N ASN A 490 15.16 15.90 -4.54
CA ASN A 490 14.39 14.67 -4.78
C ASN A 490 14.01 14.48 -6.26
N PRO A 491 13.65 13.25 -6.67
CA PRO A 491 13.03 13.01 -7.96
C PRO A 491 11.81 13.90 -8.19
N GLN A 492 11.65 14.41 -9.42
CA GLN A 492 10.56 15.33 -9.77
C GLN A 492 9.83 14.79 -11.01
N PHE A 493 8.54 14.58 -10.90
CA PHE A 493 7.71 14.01 -11.97
C PHE A 493 6.59 14.94 -12.36
N MET A 494 6.68 15.51 -13.56
CA MET A 494 5.72 16.45 -14.10
C MET A 494 4.56 15.75 -14.79
N PHE A 495 3.35 16.27 -14.61
CA PHE A 495 2.15 15.89 -15.37
C PHE A 495 1.26 17.10 -15.63
N GLU A 496 0.29 16.96 -16.55
CA GLU A 496 -0.59 18.05 -16.98
C GLU A 496 -2.04 17.57 -17.04
N LEU A 497 -2.94 18.35 -16.45
CA LEU A 497 -4.38 18.19 -16.51
C LEU A 497 -4.97 19.28 -17.41
N ARG A 498 -5.55 18.89 -18.55
CA ARG A 498 -6.03 19.83 -19.58
C ARG A 498 -7.53 20.11 -19.52
N GLY A 499 -8.28 19.24 -18.86
CA GLY A 499 -9.75 19.25 -18.87
C GLY A 499 -10.34 20.25 -17.89
N LYS A 500 -11.48 19.88 -17.30
CA LYS A 500 -12.04 20.51 -16.11
C LYS A 500 -11.35 19.99 -14.85
N GLU A 501 -11.77 20.50 -13.70
CA GLU A 501 -11.41 19.93 -12.42
C GLU A 501 -11.64 18.41 -12.40
N GLU A 502 -10.63 17.66 -11.97
CA GLU A 502 -10.59 16.21 -12.12
C GLU A 502 -10.10 15.53 -10.85
N GLU A 503 -10.73 14.40 -10.53
CA GLU A 503 -10.27 13.53 -9.45
C GLU A 503 -8.99 12.79 -9.87
N VAL A 504 -7.98 12.83 -9.01
CA VAL A 504 -6.72 12.11 -9.18
C VAL A 504 -6.47 11.21 -7.97
N LEU A 505 -5.83 10.07 -8.23
CA LEU A 505 -5.31 9.19 -7.20
C LEU A 505 -3.82 9.02 -7.42
N ILE A 506 -3.00 9.38 -6.44
CA ILE A 506 -1.55 9.24 -6.49
C ILE A 506 -1.14 8.20 -5.45
N CYS A 507 -0.36 7.21 -5.86
CA CYS A 507 0.15 6.16 -5.00
C CYS A 507 1.68 6.09 -5.14
N LEU A 508 2.38 6.24 -4.01
CA LEU A 508 3.82 6.06 -3.89
C LEU A 508 4.09 4.76 -3.13
N GLN A 509 4.94 3.90 -3.70
CA GLN A 509 5.28 2.60 -3.12
C GLN A 509 6.79 2.39 -3.10
N GLN A 510 7.34 2.01 -1.95
CA GLN A 510 8.75 1.61 -1.83
C GLN A 510 8.92 0.10 -2.02
N GLU A 511 10.15 -0.34 -2.30
CA GLU A 511 10.48 -1.77 -2.30
C GLU A 511 10.19 -2.42 -0.94
N ASP A 512 9.78 -3.69 -0.96
CA ASP A 512 9.59 -4.45 0.27
C ASP A 512 10.95 -4.79 0.87
N ARG A 513 11.15 -4.39 2.14
CA ARG A 513 12.40 -4.55 2.87
C ARG A 513 12.36 -5.70 3.88
N ARG A 514 11.24 -6.43 4.01
CA ARG A 514 11.07 -7.50 5.03
C ARG A 514 12.16 -8.57 4.99
N ILE A 515 12.68 -8.86 3.81
CA ILE A 515 13.79 -9.81 3.64
C ILE A 515 15.06 -9.42 4.41
N LEU A 516 15.22 -8.14 4.75
CA LEU A 516 16.33 -7.58 5.52
C LEU A 516 16.09 -7.61 7.04
N ARG A 517 14.90 -8.03 7.52
CA ARG A 517 14.58 -8.08 8.96
C ARG A 517 15.50 -8.98 9.77
N LYS A 518 16.00 -10.05 9.15
CA LYS A 518 17.00 -10.95 9.75
C LYS A 518 18.34 -10.27 10.03
N ASP A 519 18.67 -9.22 9.28
CA ASP A 519 19.93 -8.49 9.37
C ASP A 519 19.79 -7.22 10.21
N GLY A 520 18.72 -7.11 11.02
CA GLY A 520 18.40 -5.92 11.81
C GLY A 520 17.86 -4.73 11.00
N GLY A 521 17.65 -4.91 9.69
CA GLY A 521 17.01 -3.93 8.82
C GLY A 521 15.52 -4.22 8.59
N GLY A 522 14.99 -3.75 7.47
CA GLY A 522 13.69 -4.18 6.97
C GLY A 522 12.47 -3.41 7.45
N GLU A 523 12.66 -2.37 8.25
CA GLU A 523 11.65 -1.34 8.47
C GLU A 523 11.41 -0.55 7.17
N ASN A 524 10.17 -0.16 6.97
CA ASN A 524 9.78 0.74 5.89
C ASN A 524 10.37 2.12 6.16
N LEU A 525 10.86 2.80 5.12
CA LEU A 525 11.21 4.20 5.24
C LEU A 525 9.92 5.01 5.45
N PRO A 526 9.92 6.03 6.32
CA PRO A 526 8.83 7.00 6.35
C PRO A 526 8.82 7.75 5.02
N ILE A 527 7.80 7.53 4.20
CA ILE A 527 7.70 8.09 2.84
C ILE A 527 6.45 8.95 2.70
N GLY A 528 6.49 9.88 1.76
CA GLY A 528 5.40 10.76 1.39
C GLY A 528 5.71 11.49 0.09
N PHE A 529 4.81 12.35 -0.37
CA PHE A 529 5.03 13.15 -1.56
C PHE A 529 4.31 14.48 -1.51
N GLU A 530 4.88 15.45 -2.23
CA GLU A 530 4.28 16.75 -2.45
C GLU A 530 3.85 16.90 -3.91
N VAL A 531 2.71 17.55 -4.13
CA VAL A 531 2.22 17.92 -5.46
C VAL A 531 2.27 19.42 -5.58
N LEU A 532 3.14 19.94 -6.44
CA LEU A 532 3.31 21.37 -6.67
C LEU A 532 2.58 21.79 -7.93
N LYS A 533 1.81 22.89 -7.89
CA LYS A 533 1.28 23.53 -9.11
C LYS A 533 2.37 24.43 -9.68
N VAL A 534 2.72 24.19 -10.94
CA VAL A 534 3.86 24.86 -11.59
C VAL A 534 3.42 25.64 -12.83
N GLU A 535 4.35 26.41 -13.36
CA GLU A 535 4.16 27.25 -14.54
C GLU A 535 3.80 26.42 -15.77
N VAL A 536 2.89 26.93 -16.61
CA VAL A 536 2.31 26.18 -17.73
C VAL A 536 3.30 25.81 -18.82
N ASN A 537 4.40 26.56 -18.93
CA ASN A 537 5.46 26.32 -19.91
C ASN A 537 6.71 25.67 -19.29
N ARG A 538 6.67 25.25 -18.01
CA ARG A 538 7.81 24.61 -17.35
C ARG A 538 8.20 23.29 -18.02
N SER A 539 9.47 23.11 -18.33
CA SER A 539 10.00 21.89 -18.95
C SER A 539 11.21 21.28 -18.23
N SER A 540 11.71 21.94 -17.18
CA SER A 540 12.87 21.58 -16.35
C SER A 540 12.50 21.58 -14.86
N ARG A 541 13.42 21.11 -14.02
CA ARG A 541 13.23 20.94 -12.57
C ARG A 541 12.75 22.22 -11.89
N VAL A 542 11.96 22.05 -10.84
CA VAL A 542 11.50 23.11 -9.93
C VAL A 542 12.68 23.57 -9.11
N GLN A 543 12.99 24.87 -9.17
CA GLN A 543 14.07 25.52 -8.42
C GLN A 543 13.56 26.25 -7.16
N CYS A 544 12.26 26.53 -7.09
CA CYS A 544 11.63 27.19 -5.94
C CYS A 544 10.18 26.70 -5.79
N VAL A 545 9.76 26.44 -4.55
CA VAL A 545 8.38 26.04 -4.24
C VAL A 545 7.51 27.29 -4.21
N VAL A 546 6.54 27.38 -5.14
CA VAL A 546 5.65 28.56 -5.24
C VAL A 546 4.21 28.23 -4.80
N GLU A 547 3.70 27.05 -5.14
CA GLU A 547 2.35 26.62 -4.76
C GLU A 547 2.30 25.12 -4.55
N GLN A 548 1.90 24.72 -3.35
CA GLN A 548 1.63 23.33 -2.99
C GLN A 548 0.15 23.06 -3.23
N ALA A 549 -0.14 22.23 -4.23
CA ALA A 549 -1.50 21.87 -4.61
C ALA A 549 -2.06 20.77 -3.71
N ALA A 550 -1.21 19.83 -3.29
CA ALA A 550 -1.58 18.77 -2.36
C ALA A 550 -0.33 18.19 -1.67
N SER A 551 -0.56 17.51 -0.55
CA SER A 551 0.47 16.81 0.22
C SER A 551 -0.09 15.48 0.70
N SER A 552 0.72 14.41 0.64
CA SER A 552 0.35 13.16 1.27
C SER A 552 0.70 13.19 2.76
N VAL A 553 0.05 12.32 3.54
CA VAL A 553 0.59 11.97 4.87
C VAL A 553 1.96 11.30 4.71
N TYR A 554 2.83 11.46 5.69
CA TYR A 554 4.07 10.69 5.79
C TYR A 554 3.84 9.54 6.75
N MET A 555 4.21 8.33 6.33
CA MET A 555 4.03 7.12 7.13
C MET A 555 5.10 6.09 6.83
N ASP A 556 5.43 5.28 7.82
CA ASP A 556 6.30 4.10 7.78
C ASP A 556 5.60 2.87 7.17
N SER A 557 4.87 3.10 6.08
CA SER A 557 4.19 2.07 5.30
C SER A 557 4.91 1.84 3.98
N ARG A 558 4.78 0.64 3.42
CA ARG A 558 5.32 0.34 2.09
C ARG A 558 4.63 1.14 0.99
N SER A 559 3.41 1.65 1.25
CA SER A 559 2.59 2.38 0.29
C SER A 559 1.88 3.55 0.94
N VAL A 560 1.85 4.69 0.25
CA VAL A 560 1.09 5.90 0.62
C VAL A 560 0.22 6.30 -0.56
N THR A 561 -1.05 6.61 -0.29
CA THR A 561 -2.03 6.96 -1.30
C THR A 561 -2.69 8.29 -0.94
N LEU A 562 -2.84 9.18 -1.93
CA LEU A 562 -3.62 10.40 -1.84
C LEU A 562 -4.69 10.38 -2.92
N ARG A 563 -5.94 10.57 -2.52
CA ARG A 563 -7.06 10.86 -3.42
C ARG A 563 -7.45 12.32 -3.25
N GLY A 564 -7.55 13.06 -4.35
CA GLY A 564 -7.90 14.47 -4.30
C GLY A 564 -8.36 14.99 -5.64
N THR A 565 -8.89 16.20 -5.63
CA THR A 565 -9.36 16.85 -6.84
C THR A 565 -8.38 17.97 -7.21
N LEU A 566 -7.92 17.98 -8.46
CA LEU A 566 -6.99 18.98 -8.96
C LEU A 566 -7.66 19.81 -10.07
N THR A 567 -7.37 21.11 -10.04
CA THR A 567 -7.78 22.03 -11.10
C THR A 567 -6.96 21.79 -12.37
N PRO A 568 -7.40 22.31 -13.53
CA PRO A 568 -6.60 22.25 -14.74
C PRO A 568 -5.28 23.00 -14.56
N GLY A 569 -4.18 22.41 -15.03
CA GLY A 569 -2.85 22.97 -14.85
C GLY A 569 -1.72 21.96 -15.01
N ARG A 570 -0.50 22.45 -14.83
CA ARG A 570 0.72 21.64 -14.81
C ARG A 570 1.16 21.44 -13.37
N TYR A 571 1.55 20.21 -13.07
CA TYR A 571 1.89 19.77 -11.72
C TYR A 571 3.21 19.02 -11.70
N VAL A 572 3.91 19.06 -10.58
CA VAL A 572 5.10 18.24 -10.32
C VAL A 572 4.90 17.50 -9.01
N VAL A 573 5.00 16.17 -9.06
CA VAL A 573 5.02 15.30 -7.88
C VAL A 573 6.46 15.06 -7.46
N LEU A 574 6.77 15.29 -6.19
CA LEU A 574 8.05 14.98 -5.56
C LEU A 574 7.87 13.85 -4.55
N PRO A 575 8.17 12.59 -4.92
CA PRO A 575 8.24 11.50 -3.96
C PRO A 575 9.49 11.61 -3.11
N THR A 576 9.31 11.57 -1.79
CA THR A 576 10.38 11.81 -0.83
C THR A 576 10.34 10.79 0.31
N THR A 577 11.49 10.57 0.92
CA THR A 577 11.60 10.05 2.28
C THR A 577 11.41 11.21 3.27
N PHE A 578 11.04 10.92 4.50
CA PHE A 578 10.87 11.96 5.53
C PHE A 578 12.19 12.67 5.83
N LEU A 579 13.22 11.90 6.18
CA LEU A 579 14.58 12.40 6.40
C LEU A 579 15.41 12.34 5.10
N PRO A 580 16.35 13.28 4.91
CA PRO A 580 17.32 13.23 3.82
C PRO A 580 18.30 12.07 3.99
N GLY A 581 18.99 11.71 2.91
CA GLY A 581 20.06 10.69 2.90
C GLY A 581 19.58 9.25 2.77
N ALA A 582 18.30 8.97 3.04
CA ALA A 582 17.74 7.64 2.87
C ALA A 582 17.69 7.21 1.39
N THR A 583 18.09 5.97 1.12
CA THR A 583 18.14 5.39 -0.23
C THR A 583 17.10 4.30 -0.41
N GLY A 584 16.60 4.17 -1.64
CA GLY A 584 15.62 3.15 -1.98
C GLY A 584 15.00 3.33 -3.35
N ARG A 585 14.34 2.28 -3.83
CA ARG A 585 13.63 2.29 -5.10
C ARG A 585 12.13 2.40 -4.83
N PHE A 586 11.43 3.08 -5.72
CA PHE A 586 10.01 3.29 -5.59
C PHE A 586 9.27 3.22 -6.93
N LEU A 587 7.97 3.00 -6.83
CA LEU A 587 7.00 3.08 -7.90
C LEU A 587 6.00 4.20 -7.59
N LEU A 588 5.90 5.15 -8.51
CA LEU A 588 4.86 6.17 -8.52
C LEU A 588 3.76 5.76 -9.50
N ARG A 589 2.52 5.73 -9.04
CA ARG A 589 1.33 5.42 -9.84
C ARG A 589 0.38 6.61 -9.77
N LEU A 590 -0.01 7.14 -10.91
CA LEU A 590 -1.04 8.17 -11.04
C LEU A 590 -2.24 7.58 -11.73
N PHE A 591 -3.43 7.80 -11.16
CA PHE A 591 -4.70 7.49 -11.78
C PHE A 591 -5.47 8.78 -12.05
N SER A 592 -6.06 8.85 -13.23
CA SER A 592 -6.94 9.94 -13.68
C SER A 592 -7.93 9.39 -14.71
N HIS A 593 -9.09 10.02 -14.89
CA HIS A 593 -10.05 9.69 -15.95
C HIS A 593 -9.58 10.15 -17.34
N SER A 594 -8.81 11.24 -17.38
CA SER A 594 -8.17 11.75 -18.59
C SER A 594 -6.82 11.07 -18.88
N HIS A 595 -6.35 11.21 -20.12
CA HIS A 595 -5.05 10.66 -20.49
C HIS A 595 -3.94 11.60 -20.01
N VAL A 596 -3.27 11.21 -18.93
CA VAL A 596 -2.14 11.95 -18.37
C VAL A 596 -0.81 11.35 -18.84
N ARG A 597 0.22 12.18 -19.03
CA ARG A 597 1.60 11.75 -19.24
C ARG A 597 2.45 12.21 -18.07
N LEU A 598 3.12 11.29 -17.39
CA LEU A 598 4.18 11.65 -16.45
C LEU A 598 5.53 11.73 -17.17
N LYS A 599 6.29 12.77 -16.88
CA LYS A 599 7.68 12.98 -17.35
C LYS A 599 8.57 13.32 -16.17
N GLU A 600 9.69 12.61 -16.04
CA GLU A 600 10.71 12.96 -15.05
C GLU A 600 11.46 14.24 -15.49
N LEU A 601 11.65 15.16 -14.54
CA LEU A 601 12.45 16.38 -14.72
C LEU A 601 13.86 16.14 -14.17
N ARG A 602 14.84 16.04 -15.09
CA ARG A 602 16.24 15.75 -14.78
C ARG A 602 17.14 16.98 -14.85
N GLU A 603 16.88 17.86 -15.81
CA GLU A 603 17.70 19.05 -16.03
C GLU A 603 17.16 20.24 -15.23
N ASP A 604 18.06 21.03 -14.64
CA ASP A 604 17.72 22.29 -13.95
C ASP A 604 17.34 23.41 -14.92
N LEU A 605 17.84 23.33 -16.15
CA LEU A 605 17.55 24.26 -17.24
C LEU A 605 16.87 23.53 -18.40
N PRO A 606 16.05 24.21 -19.21
CA PRO A 606 15.50 23.62 -20.42
C PRO A 606 16.63 23.21 -21.37
N SER A 607 16.49 22.06 -22.04
CA SER A 607 17.47 21.62 -23.03
C SER A 607 17.59 22.65 -24.17
N PRO A 608 18.80 23.11 -24.52
CA PRO A 608 18.96 24.04 -25.62
C PRO A 608 18.52 23.38 -26.92
N ALA A 609 17.80 24.12 -27.78
CA ALA A 609 17.61 23.70 -29.16
C ALA A 609 18.99 23.58 -29.85
N LEU A 610 19.13 22.76 -30.90
CA LEU A 610 20.42 22.53 -31.59
C LEU A 610 21.13 23.84 -32.00
N PHE A 611 20.37 24.89 -32.33
CA PHE A 611 20.90 26.21 -32.70
C PHE A 611 21.22 27.13 -31.50
N GLN A 612 20.80 26.77 -30.27
CA GLN A 612 20.99 27.54 -29.05
C GLN A 612 22.30 27.23 -28.30
N CYS A 613 23.09 26.25 -28.76
CA CYS A 613 24.40 25.93 -28.18
C CYS A 613 25.42 27.06 -28.33
N PHE A 614 25.19 28.01 -29.25
CA PHE A 614 26.05 29.18 -29.49
C PHE A 614 25.63 30.42 -28.71
N LEU A 615 24.51 30.36 -27.97
CA LEU A 615 24.00 31.48 -27.20
C LEU A 615 24.42 31.37 -25.72
N PRO A 616 24.62 32.50 -25.01
CA PRO A 616 25.01 32.49 -23.60
C PRO A 616 23.98 31.77 -22.72
N GLN A 617 24.43 31.14 -21.64
CA GLN A 617 23.52 30.42 -20.74
C GLN A 617 22.55 31.37 -20.03
N PRO A 618 21.32 30.92 -19.70
CA PRO A 618 20.40 31.69 -18.87
C PRO A 618 21.06 32.09 -17.55
N THR A 619 21.00 33.37 -17.21
CA THR A 619 21.59 33.91 -15.96
C THR A 619 20.52 34.20 -14.90
N VAL A 620 19.26 34.36 -15.31
CA VAL A 620 18.13 34.67 -14.41
C VAL A 620 16.90 33.85 -14.80
N VAL A 621 16.21 33.31 -13.79
CA VAL A 621 14.88 32.72 -13.96
C VAL A 621 13.83 33.74 -13.50
N THR A 622 12.84 34.03 -14.35
CA THR A 622 11.75 34.95 -14.00
C THR A 622 10.41 34.23 -14.14
N THR A 623 9.64 34.18 -13.06
CA THR A 623 8.25 33.69 -13.08
C THR A 623 7.29 34.88 -13.15
N VAL A 624 6.38 34.87 -14.11
CA VAL A 624 5.34 35.89 -14.29
C VAL A 624 3.99 35.27 -13.94
N HIS A 625 3.30 35.87 -12.97
CA HIS A 625 1.95 35.48 -12.55
C HIS A 625 0.92 36.47 -13.13
N LEU A 626 0.28 36.08 -14.22
CA LEU A 626 -0.80 36.84 -14.84
C LEU A 626 -2.12 36.49 -14.15
N ARG A 627 -2.67 37.42 -13.36
CA ARG A 627 -3.90 37.21 -12.58
C ARG A 627 -5.16 37.46 -13.40
N ARG A 628 -5.36 38.71 -13.83
CA ARG A 628 -6.54 39.15 -14.59
C ARG A 628 -6.19 40.33 -15.50
N ALA A 629 -7.03 40.56 -16.51
CA ALA A 629 -7.12 41.83 -17.20
C ALA A 629 -8.46 42.50 -16.90
N SER A 630 -8.50 43.82 -16.89
CA SER A 630 -9.71 44.59 -16.63
C SER A 630 -9.69 45.90 -17.41
N GLY A 631 -10.86 46.44 -17.73
CA GLY A 631 -10.97 47.69 -18.49
C GLY A 631 -10.63 47.53 -19.97
N LEU A 632 -10.82 46.32 -20.52
CA LEU A 632 -10.70 46.06 -21.96
C LEU A 632 -11.84 46.79 -22.69
N SER A 633 -11.53 47.38 -23.85
CA SER A 633 -12.52 48.08 -24.65
C SER A 633 -13.60 47.11 -25.16
N PRO A 634 -14.88 47.50 -25.14
CA PRO A 634 -15.95 46.64 -25.65
C PRO A 634 -15.72 46.38 -27.16
N PRO A 635 -15.95 45.14 -27.61
CA PRO A 635 -15.76 44.76 -29.02
C PRO A 635 -16.67 45.60 -29.94
N LYS A 636 -16.15 45.98 -31.11
CA LYS A 636 -16.93 46.71 -32.11
C LYS A 636 -17.94 45.83 -32.86
N GLN A 637 -17.80 44.50 -32.85
CA GLN A 637 -18.77 43.52 -33.36
C GLN A 637 -18.44 42.10 -32.86
N THR A 638 -19.41 41.42 -32.24
CA THR A 638 -19.34 40.09 -31.59
C THR A 638 -18.28 39.95 -30.47
N ALA A 639 -18.64 39.28 -29.37
CA ALA A 639 -17.82 39.18 -28.16
C ALA A 639 -16.40 38.63 -28.49
N PRO A 640 -15.31 39.30 -28.07
CA PRO A 640 -13.98 38.91 -28.51
C PRO A 640 -13.53 37.70 -27.70
N ASP A 641 -12.89 36.77 -28.40
CA ASP A 641 -12.03 35.76 -27.83
C ASP A 641 -10.84 36.46 -27.14
N VAL A 642 -10.88 36.66 -25.82
CA VAL A 642 -9.80 37.35 -25.08
C VAL A 642 -8.72 36.35 -24.67
N TYR A 643 -7.46 36.66 -24.95
CA TYR A 643 -6.31 35.85 -24.53
C TYR A 643 -5.07 36.72 -24.39
N ALA A 644 -4.19 36.42 -23.44
CA ALA A 644 -2.92 37.11 -23.31
C ALA A 644 -1.78 36.35 -23.99
N VAL A 645 -0.83 37.10 -24.54
CA VAL A 645 0.45 36.63 -25.06
C VAL A 645 1.56 37.28 -24.24
N LEU A 646 2.36 36.46 -23.58
CA LEU A 646 3.55 36.86 -22.84
C LEU A 646 4.76 36.53 -23.70
N ARG A 647 5.62 37.52 -23.98
CA ARG A 647 6.88 37.32 -24.70
C ARG A 647 8.06 37.81 -23.88
N CYS A 648 9.14 37.06 -23.90
CA CYS A 648 10.43 37.45 -23.35
C CYS A 648 11.54 36.81 -24.17
N GLU A 649 12.46 37.61 -24.69
CA GLU A 649 13.49 37.14 -25.63
C GLU A 649 12.85 36.38 -26.81
N ASN A 650 13.22 35.12 -27.03
CA ASN A 650 12.67 34.28 -28.10
C ASN A 650 11.50 33.39 -27.63
N ASP A 651 11.14 33.45 -26.34
CA ASP A 651 10.09 32.62 -25.76
C ASP A 651 8.74 33.35 -25.80
N THR A 652 7.71 32.64 -26.23
CA THR A 652 6.32 33.15 -26.27
C THR A 652 5.39 32.14 -25.60
N VAL A 653 4.55 32.63 -24.68
CA VAL A 653 3.52 31.84 -24.00
C VAL A 653 2.16 32.50 -24.21
N ARG A 654 1.17 31.71 -24.61
CA ARG A 654 -0.20 32.18 -24.85
C ARG A 654 -1.15 31.57 -23.83
N THR A 655 -2.08 32.36 -23.28
CA THR A 655 -3.15 31.85 -22.41
C THR A 655 -4.20 31.09 -23.22
N ARG A 656 -5.10 30.38 -22.53
CA ARG A 656 -6.35 29.94 -23.16
C ARG A 656 -7.20 31.16 -23.58
N VAL A 657 -8.13 30.91 -24.48
CA VAL A 657 -9.11 31.89 -24.94
C VAL A 657 -10.30 31.91 -23.99
N PHE A 658 -10.68 33.11 -23.54
CA PHE A 658 -11.86 33.37 -22.73
C PHE A 658 -12.93 34.00 -23.61
N LYS A 659 -14.08 33.33 -23.69
CA LYS A 659 -15.22 33.81 -24.49
C LYS A 659 -16.12 34.65 -23.62
N GLU A 660 -16.59 35.77 -24.16
CA GLU A 660 -17.63 36.61 -23.55
C GLU A 660 -17.27 37.23 -22.19
N ASP A 661 -15.98 37.33 -21.88
CA ASP A 661 -15.49 37.92 -20.63
C ASP A 661 -14.61 39.15 -20.90
N ALA A 662 -15.12 40.34 -20.59
CA ALA A 662 -14.38 41.60 -20.69
C ALA A 662 -13.35 41.80 -19.56
N ASN A 663 -13.37 40.94 -18.53
CA ASN A 663 -12.46 40.97 -17.40
C ASN A 663 -11.90 39.55 -17.11
N PRO A 664 -11.18 38.94 -18.06
CA PRO A 664 -10.78 37.54 -17.94
C PRO A 664 -9.84 37.32 -16.75
N GLU A 665 -10.18 36.31 -15.94
CA GLU A 665 -9.29 35.79 -14.91
C GLU A 665 -8.40 34.69 -15.49
N PHE A 666 -7.17 35.07 -15.83
CA PHE A 666 -6.16 34.15 -16.36
C PHE A 666 -5.66 33.18 -15.29
N ASN A 667 -5.32 33.70 -14.11
CA ASN A 667 -4.67 32.99 -12.99
C ASN A 667 -3.58 32.00 -13.47
N LEU A 668 -2.73 32.49 -14.37
CA LEU A 668 -1.71 31.72 -15.09
C LEU A 668 -0.32 32.10 -14.58
N ARG A 669 0.52 31.09 -14.34
CA ARG A 669 1.96 31.31 -14.10
C ARG A 669 2.78 30.83 -15.28
N THR A 670 3.78 31.63 -15.66
CA THR A 670 4.72 31.35 -16.75
C THR A 670 6.14 31.54 -16.26
N ILE A 671 7.11 30.80 -16.82
CA ILE A 671 8.52 30.87 -16.44
C ILE A 671 9.39 31.20 -17.66
N PHE A 672 10.35 32.12 -17.50
CA PHE A 672 11.30 32.50 -18.53
C PHE A 672 12.74 32.31 -18.03
N TYR A 673 13.56 31.66 -18.85
CA TYR A 673 14.99 31.42 -18.60
C TYR A 673 15.80 32.45 -19.38
N ARG A 674 16.07 33.59 -18.74
CA ARG A 674 16.55 34.81 -19.40
C ARG A 674 18.07 34.84 -19.48
N ARG A 675 18.58 35.08 -20.68
CA ARG A 675 20.01 35.27 -20.98
C ARG A 675 20.41 36.74 -20.86
N TYR A 676 19.44 37.64 -21.06
CA TYR A 676 19.62 39.08 -21.04
C TYR A 676 18.65 39.69 -20.01
N PRO A 677 19.05 39.79 -18.73
CA PRO A 677 18.17 40.24 -17.63
C PRO A 677 17.56 41.64 -17.81
N ASN A 678 18.10 42.46 -18.71
CA ASN A 678 17.59 43.80 -19.00
C ASN A 678 16.52 43.83 -20.10
N THR A 679 16.29 42.72 -20.82
CA THR A 679 15.27 42.62 -21.86
C THR A 679 13.87 42.66 -21.26
N HIS A 680 13.00 43.54 -21.74
CA HIS A 680 11.63 43.66 -21.21
C HIS A 680 10.80 42.38 -21.42
N ILE A 681 9.83 42.17 -20.52
CA ILE A 681 8.78 41.16 -20.70
C ILE A 681 7.56 41.89 -21.24
N SER A 682 7.11 41.53 -22.43
CA SER A 682 5.89 42.11 -23.03
C SER A 682 4.69 41.24 -22.71
N ILE A 683 3.59 41.86 -22.27
CA ILE A 683 2.30 41.21 -22.07
C ILE A 683 1.28 41.94 -22.95
N GLU A 684 0.71 41.22 -23.91
CA GLU A 684 -0.33 41.69 -24.82
C GLU A 684 -1.62 40.94 -24.48
N VAL A 685 -2.77 41.62 -24.40
CA VAL A 685 -4.08 41.04 -24.00
C VAL A 685 -5.11 41.28 -25.08
#